data_AF-A0A921EL26-F1
#
_entry.id   AF-A0A921EL26-F1
#
_cell.length_a   1.000
_cell.length_b   1.000
_cell.length_c   1.000
_cell.angle_alpha   90.00
_cell.angle_beta   90.00
_cell.angle_gamma   90.00
#
_symmetry.space_group_name_H-M   'P 1'
#
loop_
_entity.id
_entity.type
_entity.pdbx_description
1 polymer ?
#
loop_
_entity_poly.entity_id
_entity_poly.type
_entity_poly.pdbx_seq_one_letter_code
_entity_poly.pdbx_strand_id
1 'polypeptide(L)'
;MIFLKTFNNSAALVQDDQGQEQVVLGKGVGFGLKKGDKIDESKIERRFIANSHQDEVNQVKEINASTIDLTNKVIQMVEPLLNVKFNDFQHLALADHIDFALSRIEDNIDISAANIRWEVKNLFPKEYKISEKVIALINKEMKVNLPVSESTFMTYHFVNAASDNDQVQETVEISEFISGIIDIIQYKYRMDLATESFNYSRFITHLRVLLVRLLRNKHHKSGELDGSLLGFMKIKYNHAYDTAEQIATYLHSKKVLFDIFNGTFLHSQVHATFLGIPIISMNYTSTVIPIILAVWFASIIEKWCKKWIPTVVKTFLVPFVTLLIVVPLTFLIIGPIATWIGNALAAMTSAIYGFSPVLAGVLLGVFWQVFVIFGVHWGFVAVMMSNVAAMGYDQILGLSLGASFAQIGVVLAILLQTKDQKLKGIALPAFISGIFGVTEPAIYGVTLPRKKPFILSCTAAGVGGGLIGFFGTRMYMMGGFSIPATIGPKGGVDMSVYGLMIAMAVSFVLGFVLQIALGKKSVDADYDEKQAKAVQEVANQADVIAKAAPASNTDLNVSTELVSPLDGELLPLSEVKDEVFSSGAMGEGVAIEPSQGVLHAPDDGRVVMTFPTGHAIGMKTKDGAEILMHIGMDTVNLQGKGFETLVDKGDEVKAGDELVNFDIDEIHSAGYIVTTPIVVTNSKDYEKVSVVRQGEVKVGQEILDLEGATEKEASTNENPQIA
;
A
#
# COMPACT_ATOMS: atom_id res chain seq x y z
N MET A 1 -47.38 -29.27 0.50
CA MET A 1 -46.26 -28.39 0.05
C MET A 1 -46.10 -28.37 -1.47
N ILE A 2 -45.68 -27.24 -2.04
CA ILE A 2 -45.47 -27.02 -3.48
C ILE A 2 -43.97 -27.05 -3.79
N PHE A 3 -43.58 -27.79 -4.82
CA PHE A 3 -42.20 -27.86 -5.28
C PHE A 3 -41.80 -26.57 -6.01
N LEU A 4 -40.67 -25.97 -5.62
CA LEU A 4 -40.13 -24.74 -6.22
C LEU A 4 -38.96 -25.03 -7.16
N LYS A 5 -37.98 -25.81 -6.71
CA LYS A 5 -36.71 -26.04 -7.43
C LYS A 5 -36.04 -27.33 -6.99
N THR A 6 -35.50 -28.12 -7.94
CA THR A 6 -34.64 -29.27 -7.62
C THR A 6 -33.23 -28.76 -7.36
N PHE A 7 -32.60 -29.22 -6.28
CA PHE A 7 -31.16 -29.07 -6.08
C PHE A 7 -30.43 -30.30 -6.61
N ASN A 8 -30.90 -31.50 -6.24
CA ASN A 8 -30.44 -32.77 -6.79
C ASN A 8 -31.50 -33.87 -6.58
N ASN A 9 -31.18 -35.13 -6.90
CA ASN A 9 -32.14 -36.25 -6.78
C ASN A 9 -32.63 -36.50 -5.34
N SER A 10 -31.90 -36.01 -4.33
CA SER A 10 -32.20 -36.21 -2.91
C SER A 10 -32.53 -34.91 -2.15
N ALA A 11 -32.57 -33.76 -2.84
CA ALA A 11 -32.79 -32.44 -2.24
C ALA A 11 -33.63 -31.52 -3.14
N ALA A 12 -34.65 -30.88 -2.56
CA ALA A 12 -35.51 -29.93 -3.25
C ALA A 12 -35.88 -28.73 -2.38
N LEU A 13 -36.07 -27.56 -3.00
CA LEU A 13 -36.71 -26.41 -2.40
C LEU A 13 -38.22 -26.53 -2.58
N VAL A 14 -38.96 -26.39 -1.48
CA VAL A 14 -40.42 -26.43 -1.45
C VAL A 14 -40.97 -25.22 -0.71
N GLN A 15 -42.22 -24.90 -0.97
CA GLN A 15 -42.98 -23.90 -0.24
C GLN A 15 -44.12 -24.61 0.50
N ASP A 16 -44.26 -24.34 1.79
CA ASP A 16 -45.39 -24.86 2.55
C ASP A 16 -46.68 -24.07 2.31
N ASP A 17 -47.78 -24.54 2.90
CA ASP A 17 -49.10 -23.95 2.73
C ASP A 17 -49.22 -22.56 3.39
N GLN A 18 -48.22 -22.13 4.18
CA GLN A 18 -48.11 -20.80 4.78
C GLN A 18 -47.21 -19.85 3.95
N GLY A 19 -46.68 -20.32 2.83
CA GLY A 19 -45.81 -19.54 1.96
C GLY A 19 -44.33 -19.53 2.38
N GLN A 20 -43.93 -20.33 3.37
CA GLN A 20 -42.55 -20.41 3.85
C GLN A 20 -41.72 -21.35 2.97
N GLU A 21 -40.56 -20.89 2.52
CA GLU A 21 -39.62 -21.72 1.77
C GLU A 21 -38.85 -22.65 2.72
N GLN A 22 -38.76 -23.92 2.35
CA GLN A 22 -38.07 -24.97 3.09
C GLN A 22 -37.23 -25.82 2.13
N VAL A 23 -36.03 -26.20 2.57
CA VAL A 23 -35.26 -27.22 1.85
C VAL A 23 -35.62 -28.58 2.43
N VAL A 24 -35.99 -29.53 1.58
CA VAL A 24 -36.36 -30.89 1.99
C VAL A 24 -35.40 -31.90 1.40
N LEU A 25 -34.98 -32.83 2.25
CA LEU A 25 -34.09 -33.93 1.89
C LEU A 25 -34.85 -35.25 1.96
N GLY A 26 -34.55 -36.15 1.02
CA GLY A 26 -35.03 -37.52 1.02
C GLY A 26 -34.89 -38.20 -0.34
N LYS A 27 -34.87 -39.53 -0.34
CA LYS A 27 -34.54 -40.30 -1.54
C LYS A 27 -35.54 -40.07 -2.68
N GLY A 28 -35.09 -39.42 -3.75
CA GLY A 28 -35.94 -39.12 -4.92
C GLY A 28 -36.94 -37.99 -4.69
N VAL A 29 -36.76 -37.17 -3.64
CA VAL A 29 -37.75 -36.16 -3.21
C VAL A 29 -38.01 -35.08 -4.27
N GLY A 30 -36.99 -34.74 -5.07
CA GLY A 30 -37.08 -33.77 -6.17
C GLY A 30 -37.07 -34.39 -7.57
N PHE A 31 -37.15 -35.72 -7.70
CA PHE A 31 -36.93 -36.41 -8.98
C PHE A 31 -38.17 -36.33 -9.88
N GLY A 32 -38.01 -35.73 -11.05
CA GLY A 32 -39.06 -35.65 -12.08
C GLY A 32 -40.15 -34.60 -11.86
N LEU A 33 -40.01 -33.75 -10.84
CA LEU A 33 -40.97 -32.69 -10.50
C LEU A 33 -40.64 -31.37 -11.22
N LYS A 34 -41.67 -30.61 -11.60
CA LYS A 34 -41.59 -29.25 -12.17
C LYS A 34 -42.13 -28.22 -11.18
N LYS A 35 -41.63 -26.99 -11.28
CA LYS A 35 -42.05 -25.88 -10.40
C LYS A 35 -43.58 -25.75 -10.38
N GLY A 36 -44.19 -25.85 -9.20
CA GLY A 36 -45.64 -25.86 -9.00
C GLY A 36 -46.25 -27.23 -8.69
N ASP A 37 -45.52 -28.33 -8.90
CA ASP A 37 -46.01 -29.68 -8.60
C ASP A 37 -46.14 -29.91 -7.08
N LYS A 38 -47.07 -30.77 -6.67
CA LYS A 38 -47.17 -31.20 -5.26
C LYS A 38 -46.07 -32.22 -4.96
N ILE A 39 -45.36 -32.00 -3.86
CA ILE A 39 -44.34 -32.96 -3.41
C ILE A 39 -44.98 -34.08 -2.57
N ASP A 40 -44.44 -35.29 -2.73
CA ASP A 40 -44.83 -36.43 -1.90
C ASP A 40 -44.15 -36.33 -0.54
N GLU A 41 -44.92 -35.91 0.47
CA GLU A 41 -44.39 -35.68 1.81
C GLU A 41 -43.91 -36.97 2.50
N SER A 42 -44.30 -38.15 2.03
CA SER A 42 -43.80 -39.42 2.56
C SER A 42 -42.33 -39.69 2.19
N LYS A 43 -41.81 -39.01 1.16
CA LYS A 43 -40.41 -39.10 0.74
C LYS A 43 -39.51 -38.10 1.46
N ILE A 44 -40.06 -37.25 2.31
CA ILE A 44 -39.31 -36.23 3.04
C ILE A 44 -38.76 -36.84 4.33
N GLU A 45 -37.44 -36.98 4.40
CA GLU A 45 -36.72 -37.48 5.58
C GLU A 45 -36.36 -36.35 6.55
N ARG A 46 -36.01 -35.16 6.02
CA ARG A 46 -35.70 -33.95 6.81
C ARG A 46 -36.16 -32.68 6.14
N ARG A 47 -36.41 -31.64 6.96
CA ARG A 47 -36.89 -30.32 6.53
C ARG A 47 -36.02 -29.24 7.18
N PHE A 48 -35.54 -28.30 6.38
CA PHE A 48 -34.79 -27.12 6.83
C PHE A 48 -35.64 -25.90 6.54
N ILE A 49 -36.06 -25.20 7.58
CA ILE A 49 -36.88 -24.00 7.46
C ILE A 49 -35.95 -22.82 7.21
N ALA A 50 -36.16 -22.07 6.13
CA ALA A 50 -35.40 -20.86 5.83
C ALA A 50 -35.83 -19.70 6.77
N ASN A 51 -35.50 -19.78 8.06
CA ASN A 51 -35.66 -18.67 8.98
C ASN A 51 -34.29 -17.99 9.19
N SER A 52 -34.27 -16.67 8.93
CA SER A 52 -33.22 -15.67 9.18
C SER A 52 -31.81 -15.84 8.59
N HIS A 53 -31.37 -16.99 8.06
CA HIS A 53 -30.03 -17.12 7.47
C HIS A 53 -30.06 -17.71 6.05
N GLN A 54 -29.92 -16.82 5.06
CA GLN A 54 -29.87 -17.15 3.62
C GLN A 54 -28.66 -18.02 3.24
N ASP A 55 -27.63 -18.05 4.11
CA ASP A 55 -26.39 -18.79 3.93
C ASP A 55 -26.56 -20.31 4.08
N GLU A 56 -27.44 -20.77 4.96
CA GLU A 56 -27.72 -22.21 5.19
C GLU A 56 -28.38 -22.84 3.95
N VAL A 57 -29.27 -22.11 3.30
CA VAL A 57 -29.94 -22.53 2.06
C VAL A 57 -28.96 -22.59 0.89
N ASN A 58 -27.88 -21.80 0.90
CA ASN A 58 -26.85 -21.84 -0.13
C ASN A 58 -25.84 -22.97 0.10
N GLN A 59 -25.46 -23.27 1.34
CA GLN A 59 -24.57 -24.40 1.66
C GLN A 59 -25.17 -25.76 1.23
N VAL A 60 -26.48 -25.96 1.39
CA VAL A 60 -27.15 -27.19 0.93
C VAL A 60 -27.11 -27.35 -0.59
N LYS A 61 -26.96 -26.26 -1.37
CA LYS A 61 -26.94 -26.32 -2.85
C LYS A 61 -25.62 -26.87 -3.41
N GLU A 62 -24.54 -26.78 -2.65
CA GLU A 62 -23.18 -27.10 -3.11
C GLU A 62 -22.77 -28.53 -2.74
N ILE A 63 -23.43 -29.16 -1.76
CA ILE A 63 -23.10 -30.51 -1.29
C ILE A 63 -23.58 -31.58 -2.30
N ASN A 64 -22.71 -32.51 -2.66
CA ASN A 64 -23.05 -33.58 -3.58
C ASN A 64 -24.13 -34.52 -2.99
N ALA A 65 -25.08 -34.97 -3.82
CA ALA A 65 -26.14 -35.90 -3.43
C ALA A 65 -25.61 -37.20 -2.80
N SER A 66 -24.47 -37.71 -3.31
CA SER A 66 -23.81 -38.88 -2.72
C SER A 66 -23.26 -38.61 -1.32
N THR A 67 -22.84 -37.37 -1.06
CA THR A 67 -22.35 -36.93 0.25
C THR A 67 -23.50 -36.84 1.25
N ILE A 68 -24.66 -36.33 0.85
CA ILE A 68 -25.86 -36.29 1.73
C ILE A 68 -26.27 -37.70 2.15
N ASP A 69 -26.34 -38.63 1.19
CA ASP A 69 -26.65 -40.04 1.47
C ASP A 69 -25.60 -40.69 2.39
N LEU A 70 -24.31 -40.37 2.18
CA LEU A 70 -23.21 -40.83 3.03
C LEU A 70 -23.32 -40.26 4.45
N THR A 71 -23.61 -38.97 4.61
CA THR A 71 -23.81 -38.31 5.91
C THR A 71 -24.96 -38.96 6.68
N ASN A 72 -26.05 -39.33 6.00
CA ASN A 72 -27.15 -40.06 6.63
C ASN A 72 -26.70 -41.43 7.16
N LYS A 73 -25.90 -42.18 6.40
CA LYS A 73 -25.32 -43.46 6.86
C LYS A 73 -24.39 -43.26 8.06
N VAL A 74 -23.58 -42.19 8.06
CA VAL A 74 -22.69 -41.84 9.17
C VAL A 74 -23.51 -41.54 10.43
N ILE A 75 -24.54 -40.70 10.34
CA ILE A 75 -25.38 -40.34 11.49
C ILE A 75 -26.12 -41.57 12.03
N GLN A 76 -26.73 -42.40 11.17
CA GLN A 76 -27.39 -43.65 11.59
C GLN A 76 -26.44 -44.61 12.32
N MET A 77 -25.15 -44.58 11.98
CA MET A 77 -24.13 -45.36 12.68
C MET A 77 -23.73 -44.73 14.02
N VAL A 78 -23.60 -43.40 14.08
CA VAL A 78 -23.03 -42.67 15.21
C VAL A 78 -24.04 -42.46 16.34
N GLU A 79 -25.29 -42.09 16.02
CA GLU A 79 -26.35 -41.81 17.01
C GLU A 79 -26.54 -42.93 18.05
N PRO A 80 -26.68 -44.22 17.68
CA PRO A 80 -26.84 -45.29 18.65
C PRO A 80 -25.54 -45.61 19.43
N LEU A 81 -24.36 -45.34 18.84
CA LEU A 81 -23.07 -45.64 19.49
C LEU A 81 -22.67 -44.56 20.51
N LEU A 82 -23.04 -43.31 20.26
CA LEU A 82 -22.79 -42.18 21.15
C LEU A 82 -23.97 -41.84 22.05
N ASN A 83 -25.18 -42.34 21.77
CA ASN A 83 -26.42 -41.97 22.44
C ASN A 83 -26.70 -40.47 22.32
N VAL A 84 -26.61 -39.96 21.09
CA VAL A 84 -26.79 -38.55 20.71
C VAL A 84 -27.83 -38.43 19.61
N LYS A 85 -28.36 -37.22 19.39
CA LYS A 85 -29.24 -36.92 18.25
C LYS A 85 -28.71 -35.68 17.54
N PHE A 86 -28.48 -35.78 16.23
CA PHE A 86 -28.04 -34.65 15.43
C PHE A 86 -29.24 -33.75 15.09
N ASN A 87 -29.15 -32.48 15.51
CA ASN A 87 -30.07 -31.45 15.03
C ASN A 87 -29.78 -31.10 13.56
N ASP A 88 -30.68 -30.34 12.93
CA ASP A 88 -30.58 -30.06 11.49
C ASP A 88 -29.30 -29.26 11.14
N PHE A 89 -28.88 -28.31 11.98
CA PHE A 89 -27.64 -27.56 11.80
C PHE A 89 -26.39 -28.47 11.87
N GLN A 90 -26.32 -29.35 12.87
CA GLN A 90 -25.23 -30.30 13.05
C GLN A 90 -25.16 -31.33 11.91
N HIS A 91 -26.31 -31.73 11.37
CA HIS A 91 -26.40 -32.58 10.19
C HIS A 91 -25.78 -31.89 8.97
N LEU A 92 -26.14 -30.63 8.74
CA LEU A 92 -25.61 -29.84 7.63
C LEU A 92 -24.10 -29.57 7.76
N ALA A 93 -23.63 -29.22 8.97
CA ALA A 93 -22.22 -28.99 9.24
C ALA A 93 -21.37 -30.26 9.02
N LEU A 94 -21.89 -31.43 9.40
CA LEU A 94 -21.25 -32.71 9.12
C LEU A 94 -21.23 -33.03 7.62
N ALA A 95 -22.32 -32.72 6.91
CA ALA A 95 -22.40 -32.92 5.47
C ALA A 95 -21.40 -32.04 4.71
N ASP A 96 -21.28 -30.75 5.05
CA ASP A 96 -20.27 -29.85 4.46
C ASP A 96 -18.84 -30.33 4.76
N HIS A 97 -18.58 -30.80 5.98
CA HIS A 97 -17.27 -31.35 6.34
C HIS A 97 -16.89 -32.55 5.48
N ILE A 98 -17.80 -33.53 5.33
CA ILE A 98 -17.54 -34.74 4.53
C ILE A 98 -17.33 -34.36 3.07
N ASP A 99 -18.16 -33.46 2.52
CA ASP A 99 -18.03 -32.98 1.14
C ASP A 99 -16.66 -32.33 0.91
N PHE A 100 -16.28 -31.42 1.81
CA PHE A 100 -15.01 -30.71 1.75
C PHE A 100 -13.79 -31.62 2.00
N ALA A 101 -13.93 -32.68 2.80
CA ALA A 101 -12.88 -33.67 2.99
C ALA A 101 -12.67 -34.53 1.73
N LEU A 102 -13.75 -34.85 1.01
CA LEU A 102 -13.70 -35.58 -0.24
C LEU A 102 -13.12 -34.73 -1.38
N SER A 103 -13.51 -33.46 -1.49
CA SER A 103 -12.97 -32.55 -2.51
C SER A 103 -11.47 -32.31 -2.34
N ARG A 104 -10.99 -32.20 -1.08
CA ARG A 104 -9.55 -32.01 -0.78
C ARG A 104 -8.64 -33.15 -1.26
N ILE A 105 -9.16 -34.37 -1.38
CA ILE A 105 -8.39 -35.51 -1.91
C ILE A 105 -8.14 -35.34 -3.41
N GLU A 106 -9.09 -34.77 -4.15
CA GLU A 106 -8.94 -34.52 -5.59
C GLU A 106 -7.82 -33.50 -5.87
N ASP A 107 -7.59 -32.57 -4.93
CA ASP A 107 -6.56 -31.52 -5.02
C ASP A 107 -5.21 -31.89 -4.36
N ASN A 108 -5.10 -33.08 -3.75
CA ASN A 108 -3.89 -33.58 -3.08
C ASN A 108 -3.39 -32.70 -1.90
N ILE A 109 -4.31 -32.04 -1.19
CA ILE A 109 -4.04 -31.14 -0.05
C ILE A 109 -4.33 -31.85 1.28
N ASP A 110 -3.30 -32.15 2.08
CA ASP A 110 -3.48 -32.61 3.48
C ASP A 110 -3.34 -31.43 4.46
N ILE A 111 -4.37 -31.23 5.27
CA ILE A 111 -4.33 -30.28 6.39
C ILE A 111 -3.80 -31.05 7.60
N SER A 112 -2.51 -30.92 7.86
CA SER A 112 -1.86 -31.57 8.99
C SER A 112 -2.41 -31.05 10.32
N ALA A 113 -3.22 -31.86 11.00
CA ALA A 113 -3.62 -31.67 12.39
C ALA A 113 -2.63 -32.34 13.38
N ALA A 114 -1.35 -32.47 13.02
CA ALA A 114 -0.37 -33.26 13.79
C ALA A 114 -0.29 -32.85 15.26
N ASN A 115 -0.36 -31.55 15.55
CA ASN A 115 -0.24 -31.01 16.90
C ASN A 115 -1.49 -31.25 17.78
N ILE A 116 -2.65 -31.53 17.17
CA ILE A 116 -3.96 -31.63 17.86
C ILE A 116 -4.47 -33.10 17.88
N ARG A 117 -3.97 -33.95 16.97
CA ARG A 117 -4.39 -35.35 16.79
C ARG A 117 -4.20 -36.20 18.05
N TRP A 118 -3.10 -36.03 18.76
CA TRP A 118 -2.86 -36.75 20.02
C TRP A 118 -3.83 -36.31 21.12
N GLU A 119 -4.07 -35.01 21.24
CA GLU A 119 -4.96 -34.44 22.26
C GLU A 119 -6.38 -34.96 22.06
N VAL A 120 -6.93 -34.85 20.86
CA VAL A 120 -8.31 -35.27 20.56
C VAL A 120 -8.52 -36.77 20.78
N LYS A 121 -7.55 -37.61 20.38
CA LYS A 121 -7.59 -39.07 20.61
C LYS A 121 -7.65 -39.43 22.10
N ASN A 122 -7.00 -38.66 22.96
CA ASN A 122 -7.00 -38.88 24.41
C ASN A 122 -8.15 -38.17 25.12
N LEU A 123 -8.61 -37.02 24.62
CA LEU A 123 -9.70 -36.24 25.18
C LEU A 123 -11.07 -36.87 24.91
N PHE A 124 -11.23 -37.50 23.74
CA PHE A 124 -12.49 -38.08 23.28
C PHE A 124 -12.25 -39.48 22.72
N PRO A 125 -11.75 -40.44 23.52
CA PRO A 125 -11.30 -41.74 23.01
C PRO A 125 -12.44 -42.61 22.48
N LYS A 126 -13.68 -42.39 22.96
CA LYS A 126 -14.86 -43.10 22.48
C LYS A 126 -15.28 -42.55 21.12
N GLU A 127 -15.39 -41.23 21.02
CA GLU A 127 -15.75 -40.49 19.81
C GLU A 127 -14.68 -40.69 18.73
N TYR A 128 -13.39 -40.62 19.07
CA TYR A 128 -12.27 -40.84 18.15
C TYR A 128 -12.25 -42.26 17.58
N LYS A 129 -12.51 -43.30 18.40
CA LYS A 129 -12.65 -44.67 17.89
C LYS A 129 -13.84 -44.83 16.95
N ILE A 130 -14.90 -44.07 17.16
CA ILE A 130 -16.07 -44.06 16.27
C ILE A 130 -15.75 -43.29 14.99
N SER A 131 -15.01 -42.17 15.09
CA SER A 131 -14.45 -41.44 13.95
C SER A 131 -13.58 -42.34 13.06
N GLU A 132 -12.69 -43.15 13.62
CA GLU A 132 -11.89 -44.11 12.83
C GLU A 132 -12.77 -45.09 12.05
N LYS A 133 -13.86 -45.57 12.65
CA LYS A 133 -14.83 -46.45 11.97
C LYS A 133 -15.62 -45.71 10.89
N VAL A 134 -15.96 -44.44 11.12
CA VAL A 134 -16.65 -43.57 10.16
C VAL A 134 -15.75 -43.27 8.97
N ILE A 135 -14.47 -42.94 9.19
CA ILE A 135 -13.49 -42.74 8.12
C ILE A 135 -13.32 -44.03 7.31
N ALA A 136 -13.28 -45.20 7.95
CA ALA A 136 -13.24 -46.48 7.24
C ALA A 136 -14.51 -46.74 6.39
N LEU A 137 -15.69 -46.33 6.88
CA LEU A 137 -16.94 -46.39 6.12
C LEU A 137 -16.90 -45.45 4.91
N ILE A 138 -16.45 -44.21 5.08
CA ILE A 138 -16.35 -43.21 4.01
C ILE A 138 -15.36 -43.67 2.94
N ASN A 139 -14.17 -44.13 3.33
CA ASN A 139 -13.17 -44.68 2.41
C ASN A 139 -13.72 -45.85 1.59
N LYS A 140 -14.53 -46.72 2.21
CA LYS A 140 -15.15 -47.87 1.54
C LYS A 140 -16.25 -47.46 0.55
N GLU A 141 -17.14 -46.57 0.94
CA GLU A 141 -18.30 -46.13 0.13
C GLU A 141 -17.86 -45.25 -1.04
N MET A 142 -16.92 -44.33 -0.81
CA MET A 142 -16.45 -43.38 -1.82
C MET A 142 -15.22 -43.85 -2.59
N LYS A 143 -14.63 -45.01 -2.23
CA LYS A 143 -13.41 -45.56 -2.81
C LYS A 143 -12.22 -44.58 -2.78
N VAL A 144 -12.07 -43.90 -1.65
CA VAL A 144 -10.99 -42.92 -1.40
C VAL A 144 -10.11 -43.35 -0.23
N ASN A 145 -9.00 -42.65 -0.01
CA ASN A 145 -8.16 -42.81 1.16
C ASN A 145 -8.00 -41.47 1.88
N LEU A 146 -8.92 -41.16 2.79
CA LEU A 146 -8.87 -39.95 3.59
C LEU A 146 -7.62 -39.92 4.50
N PRO A 147 -6.97 -38.75 4.66
CA PRO A 147 -5.88 -38.57 5.60
C PRO A 147 -6.29 -38.95 7.04
N VAL A 148 -5.30 -39.40 7.82
CA VAL A 148 -5.51 -39.75 9.23
C VAL A 148 -5.98 -38.53 10.06
N SER A 149 -5.71 -37.31 9.58
CA SER A 149 -6.17 -36.02 10.15
C SER A 149 -7.69 -35.94 10.27
N GLU A 150 -8.42 -36.58 9.35
CA GLU A 150 -9.87 -36.52 9.31
C GLU A 150 -10.52 -37.24 10.48
N SER A 151 -9.84 -38.21 11.10
CA SER A 151 -10.32 -38.82 12.35
C SER A 151 -10.38 -37.78 13.48
N THR A 152 -9.45 -36.83 13.52
CA THR A 152 -9.44 -35.72 14.50
C THR A 152 -10.62 -34.78 14.26
N PHE A 153 -10.80 -34.31 13.03
CA PHE A 153 -11.86 -33.35 12.71
C PHE A 153 -13.26 -33.95 12.86
N MET A 154 -13.43 -35.21 12.45
CA MET A 154 -14.69 -35.94 12.62
C MET A 154 -15.05 -36.11 14.11
N THR A 155 -14.05 -36.24 14.97
CA THR A 155 -14.26 -36.33 16.41
C THR A 155 -14.85 -35.04 16.97
N TYR A 156 -14.46 -33.87 16.47
CA TYR A 156 -15.06 -32.60 16.91
C TYR A 156 -16.54 -32.50 16.54
N HIS A 157 -16.94 -32.91 15.34
CA HIS A 157 -18.36 -32.94 14.95
C HIS A 157 -19.19 -33.84 15.87
N PHE A 158 -18.63 -34.97 16.30
CA PHE A 158 -19.32 -35.91 17.19
C PHE A 158 -19.41 -35.42 18.63
N VAL A 159 -18.37 -34.75 19.12
CA VAL A 159 -18.40 -34.07 20.41
C VAL A 159 -19.41 -32.93 20.39
N ASN A 160 -19.44 -32.13 19.32
CA ASN A 160 -20.41 -31.05 19.16
C ASN A 160 -21.85 -31.56 19.08
N ALA A 161 -22.07 -32.74 18.48
CA ALA A 161 -23.40 -33.39 18.47
C ALA A 161 -23.80 -34.00 19.82
N ALA A 162 -22.82 -34.30 20.68
CA ALA A 162 -23.03 -34.82 22.03
C ALA A 162 -23.26 -33.71 23.08
N SER A 163 -23.08 -32.45 22.71
CA SER A 163 -22.96 -31.31 23.61
C SER A 163 -23.87 -30.15 23.20
N ASP A 164 -24.45 -29.43 24.16
CA ASP A 164 -25.10 -28.13 23.90
C ASP A 164 -24.05 -27.07 23.50
N ASN A 165 -24.42 -26.09 22.65
CA ASN A 165 -23.54 -25.09 22.00
C ASN A 165 -22.50 -24.42 22.93
N ASP A 166 -22.79 -24.26 24.22
CA ASP A 166 -21.87 -23.66 25.20
C ASP A 166 -20.60 -24.50 25.47
N GLN A 167 -20.62 -25.81 25.25
CA GLN A 167 -19.47 -26.68 25.56
C GLN A 167 -18.37 -26.68 24.50
N VAL A 168 -18.67 -26.20 23.28
CA VAL A 168 -17.69 -26.14 22.17
C VAL A 168 -16.68 -25.03 22.43
N GLN A 169 -17.15 -23.87 22.90
CA GLN A 169 -16.30 -22.75 23.30
C GLN A 169 -15.48 -23.09 24.55
N GLU A 170 -16.08 -23.81 25.53
CA GLU A 170 -15.34 -24.39 26.66
C GLU A 170 -14.21 -25.33 26.18
N THR A 171 -14.44 -26.11 25.12
CA THR A 171 -13.46 -27.08 24.61
C THR A 171 -12.25 -26.41 23.95
N VAL A 172 -12.48 -25.34 23.18
CA VAL A 172 -11.40 -24.54 22.57
C VAL A 172 -10.59 -23.82 23.66
N GLU A 173 -11.24 -23.20 24.64
CA GLU A 173 -10.56 -22.54 25.76
C GLU A 173 -9.72 -23.52 26.59
N ILE A 174 -10.24 -24.71 26.89
CA ILE A 174 -9.50 -25.75 27.61
C ILE A 174 -8.26 -26.18 26.82
N SER A 175 -8.37 -26.36 25.50
CA SER A 175 -7.23 -26.70 24.64
C SER A 175 -6.18 -25.59 24.63
N GLU A 176 -6.56 -24.32 24.48
CA GLU A 176 -5.62 -23.20 24.55
C GLU A 176 -4.90 -23.13 25.90
N PHE A 177 -5.63 -23.34 26.99
CA PHE A 177 -5.05 -23.38 28.34
C PHE A 177 -4.06 -24.54 28.52
N ILE A 178 -4.39 -25.72 28.00
CA ILE A 178 -3.49 -26.88 28.05
C ILE A 178 -2.21 -26.58 27.27
N SER A 179 -2.31 -26.08 26.04
CA SER A 179 -1.13 -25.74 25.23
C SER A 179 -0.24 -24.71 25.94
N GLY A 180 -0.80 -23.61 26.45
CA GLY A 180 0.00 -22.61 27.15
C GLY A 180 0.64 -23.12 28.45
N ILE A 181 -0.03 -24.02 29.18
CA ILE A 181 0.57 -24.66 30.37
C ILE A 181 1.71 -25.59 29.99
N ILE A 182 1.57 -26.33 28.89
CA ILE A 182 2.63 -27.19 28.35
C ILE A 182 3.84 -26.34 27.94
N ASP A 183 3.63 -25.22 27.25
CA ASP A 183 4.70 -24.31 26.85
C ASP A 183 5.45 -23.75 28.06
N ILE A 184 4.73 -23.34 29.12
CA ILE A 184 5.34 -22.85 30.37
C ILE A 184 6.23 -23.93 30.99
N ILE A 185 5.75 -25.18 31.05
CA ILE A 185 6.51 -26.30 31.63
C ILE A 185 7.73 -26.63 30.76
N GLN A 186 7.56 -26.77 29.46
CA GLN A 186 8.65 -27.09 28.54
C GLN A 186 9.74 -26.01 28.56
N TYR A 187 9.35 -24.73 28.57
CA TYR A 187 10.26 -23.60 28.67
C TYR A 187 11.02 -23.58 30.01
N LYS A 188 10.30 -23.72 31.13
CA LYS A 188 10.88 -23.62 32.48
C LYS A 188 11.85 -24.76 32.79
N TYR A 189 11.52 -25.97 32.33
CA TYR A 189 12.36 -27.15 32.51
C TYR A 189 13.35 -27.37 31.35
N ARG A 190 13.31 -26.51 30.32
CA ARG A 190 14.11 -26.61 29.09
C ARG A 190 14.09 -28.03 28.51
N MET A 191 12.90 -28.59 28.40
CA MET A 191 12.72 -29.96 27.94
C MET A 191 11.47 -30.08 27.08
N ASP A 192 11.53 -30.97 26.10
CA ASP A 192 10.35 -31.38 25.36
C ASP A 192 9.64 -32.51 26.11
N LEU A 193 8.35 -32.34 26.36
CA LEU A 193 7.57 -33.39 26.99
C LEU A 193 7.27 -34.50 25.97
N ALA A 194 7.62 -35.74 26.31
CA ALA A 194 7.32 -36.90 25.47
C ALA A 194 5.81 -37.15 25.42
N THR A 195 5.16 -36.63 24.38
CA THR A 195 3.71 -36.63 24.20
C THR A 195 3.12 -38.05 24.16
N GLU A 196 3.86 -39.02 23.64
CA GLU A 196 3.46 -40.42 23.58
C GLU A 196 3.61 -41.20 24.90
N SER A 197 4.10 -40.55 25.97
CA SER A 197 4.34 -41.23 27.24
C SER A 197 3.07 -41.35 28.10
N PHE A 198 2.97 -42.44 28.86
CA PHE A 198 1.91 -42.64 29.85
C PHE A 198 1.86 -41.50 30.89
N ASN A 199 3.02 -40.98 31.30
CA ASN A 199 3.12 -39.89 32.26
C ASN A 199 2.52 -38.59 31.72
N TYR A 200 2.74 -38.29 30.44
CA TYR A 200 2.16 -37.14 29.77
C TYR A 200 0.64 -37.28 29.64
N SER A 201 0.14 -38.45 29.20
CA SER A 201 -1.29 -38.73 29.14
C SER A 201 -2.00 -38.56 30.50
N ARG A 202 -1.39 -39.07 31.58
CA ARG A 202 -1.90 -38.90 32.95
C ARG A 202 -1.87 -37.44 33.39
N PHE A 203 -0.81 -36.70 33.07
CA PHE A 203 -0.68 -35.28 33.38
C PHE A 203 -1.79 -34.44 32.71
N ILE A 204 -1.97 -34.61 31.41
CA ILE A 204 -3.03 -33.92 30.64
C ILE A 204 -4.42 -34.25 31.18
N THR A 205 -4.66 -35.52 31.55
CA THR A 205 -5.94 -35.96 32.13
C THR A 205 -6.25 -35.21 33.43
N HIS A 206 -5.28 -35.12 34.35
CA HIS A 206 -5.46 -34.39 35.61
C HIS A 206 -5.61 -32.88 35.39
N LEU A 207 -4.84 -32.32 34.45
CA LEU A 207 -4.90 -30.91 34.10
C LEU A 207 -6.27 -30.52 33.52
N ARG A 208 -6.82 -31.35 32.63
CA ARG A 208 -8.17 -31.15 32.07
C ARG A 208 -9.23 -31.13 33.17
N VAL A 209 -9.19 -32.09 34.09
CA VAL A 209 -10.16 -32.16 35.20
C VAL A 209 -10.10 -30.90 36.06
N LEU A 210 -8.90 -30.34 36.26
CA LEU A 210 -8.72 -29.06 36.95
C LEU A 210 -9.34 -27.90 36.14
N LEU A 211 -9.04 -27.76 34.85
CA LEU A 211 -9.53 -26.66 34.01
C LEU A 211 -11.05 -26.68 33.85
N VAL A 212 -11.64 -27.87 33.63
CA VAL A 212 -13.10 -28.03 33.58
C VAL A 212 -13.75 -27.60 34.89
N ARG A 213 -13.13 -27.89 36.05
CA ARG A 213 -13.63 -27.44 37.35
C ARG A 213 -13.50 -25.92 37.53
N LEU A 214 -12.42 -25.32 37.04
CA LEU A 214 -12.18 -23.88 37.12
C LEU A 214 -13.15 -23.08 36.24
N LEU A 215 -13.43 -23.54 35.02
CA LEU A 215 -14.31 -22.84 34.07
C LEU A 215 -15.79 -22.93 34.44
N ARG A 216 -16.24 -24.08 34.94
CA ARG A 216 -17.67 -24.31 35.26
C ARG A 216 -18.17 -23.60 36.52
N ASN A 217 -17.31 -22.83 37.19
CA ASN A 217 -17.59 -21.99 38.36
C ASN A 217 -18.54 -22.61 39.42
N LYS A 218 -18.52 -23.94 39.59
CA LYS A 218 -19.20 -24.58 40.72
C LYS A 218 -18.29 -24.38 41.91
N HIS A 219 -18.64 -23.39 42.76
CA HIS A 219 -18.12 -23.24 44.11
C HIS A 219 -18.33 -24.53 44.91
N HIS A 220 -17.47 -25.53 44.72
CA HIS A 220 -17.17 -26.46 45.79
C HIS A 220 -16.25 -25.71 46.74
N LYS A 221 -16.71 -25.52 47.98
CA LYS A 221 -15.81 -25.31 49.12
C LYS A 221 -14.93 -26.57 49.23
N SER A 222 -13.93 -26.71 48.36
CA SER A 222 -12.79 -27.56 48.68
C SER A 222 -12.17 -26.93 49.94
N GLY A 223 -12.04 -27.71 51.01
CA GLY A 223 -11.44 -27.25 52.26
C GLY A 223 -10.12 -26.54 51.99
N GLU A 224 -9.78 -25.56 52.83
CA GLU A 224 -8.50 -24.85 52.74
C GLU A 224 -7.36 -25.87 52.66
N LEU A 225 -6.45 -25.66 51.70
CA LEU A 225 -5.21 -26.42 51.62
C LEU A 225 -4.51 -26.32 52.97
N ASP A 226 -4.18 -27.46 53.59
CA ASP A 226 -3.43 -27.48 54.84
C ASP A 226 -2.14 -26.68 54.66
N GLY A 227 -2.04 -25.54 55.37
CA GLY A 227 -0.93 -24.61 55.24
C GLY A 227 0.42 -25.25 55.57
N SER A 228 0.43 -26.30 56.41
CA SER A 228 1.64 -27.06 56.72
C SER A 228 2.09 -27.93 55.55
N LEU A 229 1.16 -28.56 54.83
CA LEU A 229 1.45 -29.34 53.63
C LEU A 229 1.92 -28.44 52.48
N LEU A 230 1.28 -27.28 52.31
CA LEU A 230 1.69 -26.29 51.31
C LEU A 230 3.10 -25.76 51.60
N GLY A 231 3.40 -25.44 52.86
CA GLY A 231 4.74 -25.03 53.29
C GLY A 231 5.79 -26.12 53.02
N PHE A 232 5.45 -27.37 53.26
CA PHE A 232 6.33 -28.50 52.96
C PHE A 232 6.57 -28.68 51.45
N MET A 233 5.53 -28.52 50.62
CA MET A 233 5.65 -28.59 49.16
C MET A 233 6.53 -27.47 48.59
N LYS A 234 6.43 -26.24 49.13
CA LYS A 234 7.30 -25.10 48.76
C LYS A 234 8.77 -25.42 48.99
N ILE A 235 9.10 -25.99 50.15
CA ILE A 235 10.48 -26.30 50.52
C ILE A 235 11.02 -27.49 49.71
N LYS A 236 10.23 -28.57 49.61
CA LYS A 236 10.69 -29.81 48.99
C LYS A 236 10.68 -29.79 47.46
N TYR A 237 9.73 -29.08 46.86
CA TYR A 237 9.50 -29.04 45.41
C TYR A 237 9.47 -27.60 44.89
N ASN A 238 10.43 -26.77 45.31
CA ASN A 238 10.48 -25.34 45.01
C ASN A 238 10.27 -25.03 43.52
N HIS A 239 11.00 -25.72 42.63
CA HIS A 239 10.89 -25.49 41.18
C HIS A 239 9.48 -25.82 40.63
N ALA A 240 8.86 -26.90 41.12
CA ALA A 240 7.51 -27.27 40.69
C ALA A 240 6.46 -26.30 41.25
N TYR A 241 6.66 -25.80 42.48
CA TYR A 241 5.82 -24.79 43.09
C TYR A 241 5.88 -23.46 42.32
N ASP A 242 7.07 -22.97 41.98
CA ASP A 242 7.24 -21.75 41.18
C ASP A 242 6.62 -21.90 39.77
N THR A 243 6.65 -23.12 39.21
CA THR A 243 6.01 -23.42 37.91
C THR A 243 4.49 -23.36 38.05
N ALA A 244 3.94 -23.90 39.14
CA ALA A 244 2.52 -23.82 39.44
C ALA A 244 2.04 -22.37 39.66
N GLU A 245 2.84 -21.49 40.27
CA GLU A 245 2.49 -20.06 40.40
C GLU A 245 2.47 -19.33 39.06
N GLN A 246 3.39 -19.65 38.14
CA GLN A 246 3.36 -19.10 36.78
C GLN A 246 2.16 -19.60 35.98
N ILE A 247 1.84 -20.89 36.09
CA ILE A 247 0.62 -21.46 35.50
C ILE A 247 -0.62 -20.78 36.08
N ALA A 248 -0.68 -20.55 37.40
CA ALA A 248 -1.79 -19.83 38.01
C ALA A 248 -1.91 -18.41 37.48
N THR A 249 -0.79 -17.70 37.33
CA THR A 249 -0.75 -16.33 36.76
C THR A 249 -1.27 -16.32 35.32
N TYR A 250 -0.85 -17.29 34.50
CA TYR A 250 -1.33 -17.47 33.12
C TYR A 250 -2.83 -17.77 33.04
N LEU A 251 -3.34 -18.65 33.90
CA LEU A 251 -4.77 -18.96 33.97
C LEU A 251 -5.59 -17.75 34.43
N HIS A 252 -5.06 -16.95 35.35
CA HIS A 252 -5.70 -15.72 35.80
C HIS A 252 -5.67 -14.60 34.75
N SER A 253 -4.61 -14.48 33.95
CA SER A 253 -4.48 -13.41 32.94
C SER A 253 -5.35 -13.59 31.70
N LYS A 254 -5.96 -14.77 31.53
CA LYS A 254 -6.93 -15.08 30.47
C LYS A 254 -8.37 -15.02 30.98
N LYS A 255 -8.58 -15.08 32.29
CA LYS A 255 -9.91 -14.94 32.91
C LYS A 255 -10.40 -13.50 32.77
N VAL A 256 -11.63 -13.31 32.30
CA VAL A 256 -12.29 -11.99 32.34
C VAL A 256 -12.52 -11.64 33.81
N LEU A 257 -11.89 -10.56 34.28
CA LEU A 257 -12.03 -10.06 35.64
C LEU A 257 -13.38 -9.35 35.80
N PHE A 258 -13.70 -8.46 34.86
CA PHE A 258 -14.96 -7.74 34.75
C PHE A 258 -15.06 -7.11 33.35
N ASP A 259 -16.28 -6.78 32.94
CA ASP A 259 -16.53 -5.98 31.75
C ASP A 259 -16.58 -4.50 32.08
N ILE A 260 -16.14 -3.67 31.14
CA ILE A 260 -16.36 -2.22 31.18
C ILE A 260 -17.15 -1.78 29.95
N PHE A 261 -17.97 -0.73 30.13
CA PHE A 261 -18.79 -0.14 29.07
C PHE A 261 -19.81 -1.09 28.42
N ASN A 262 -20.37 -2.03 29.20
CA ASN A 262 -21.42 -2.95 28.76
C ASN A 262 -22.59 -2.23 28.06
N GLY A 263 -23.05 -2.80 26.95
CA GLY A 263 -24.15 -2.26 26.15
C GLY A 263 -23.79 -1.06 25.26
N THR A 264 -22.51 -0.70 25.18
CA THR A 264 -22.00 0.35 24.28
C THR A 264 -21.03 -0.23 23.26
N PHE A 265 -20.73 0.50 22.19
CA PHE A 265 -19.70 0.12 21.22
C PHE A 265 -18.27 0.08 21.80
N LEU A 266 -18.09 0.55 23.04
CA LEU A 266 -16.82 0.55 23.78
C LEU A 266 -16.68 -0.66 24.71
N HIS A 267 -17.62 -1.61 24.68
CA HIS A 267 -17.58 -2.81 25.52
C HIS A 267 -16.22 -3.50 25.39
N SER A 268 -15.55 -3.67 26.53
CA SER A 268 -14.20 -4.23 26.60
C SER A 268 -14.10 -5.20 27.76
N GLN A 269 -13.54 -6.39 27.51
CA GLN A 269 -13.24 -7.38 28.54
C GLN A 269 -11.89 -7.06 29.19
N VAL A 270 -11.89 -6.95 30.52
CA VAL A 270 -10.67 -6.67 31.30
C VAL A 270 -10.12 -7.98 31.83
N HIS A 271 -8.88 -8.30 31.46
CA HIS A 271 -8.20 -9.53 31.91
C HIS A 271 -7.06 -9.25 32.90
N ALA A 272 -6.64 -7.99 33.05
CA ALA A 272 -5.59 -7.58 33.98
C ALA A 272 -5.81 -6.16 34.50
N THR A 273 -5.20 -5.83 35.64
CA THR A 273 -5.19 -4.47 36.20
C THR A 273 -3.76 -4.04 36.56
N PHE A 274 -3.40 -2.78 36.29
CA PHE A 274 -2.14 -2.17 36.71
C PHE A 274 -2.41 -1.07 37.73
N LEU A 275 -1.91 -1.23 38.97
CA LEU A 275 -2.20 -0.32 40.10
C LEU A 275 -3.72 -0.06 40.31
N GLY A 276 -4.55 -1.08 40.05
CA GLY A 276 -6.01 -0.98 40.11
C GLY A 276 -6.68 -0.38 38.87
N ILE A 277 -5.91 0.05 37.87
CA ILE A 277 -6.43 0.55 36.59
C ILE A 277 -6.65 -0.64 35.64
N PRO A 278 -7.84 -0.80 35.03
CA PRO A 278 -8.11 -1.84 34.05
C PRO A 278 -7.13 -1.77 32.86
N ILE A 279 -6.55 -2.91 32.48
CA ILE A 279 -5.81 -3.07 31.24
C ILE A 279 -6.70 -3.84 30.25
N ILE A 280 -7.00 -3.20 29.12
CA ILE A 280 -7.72 -3.84 28.02
C ILE A 280 -6.69 -4.52 27.14
N SER A 281 -6.85 -5.83 26.96
CA SER A 281 -5.96 -6.63 26.11
C SER A 281 -6.05 -6.14 24.66
N MET A 282 -4.94 -5.65 24.12
CA MET A 282 -4.85 -5.27 22.71
C MET A 282 -4.57 -6.50 21.86
N ASN A 283 -5.28 -6.66 20.74
CA ASN A 283 -4.86 -7.58 19.69
C ASN A 283 -3.66 -6.95 18.94
N TYR A 284 -2.56 -7.69 18.86
CA TYR A 284 -1.30 -7.29 18.20
C TYR A 284 -1.51 -6.83 16.74
N THR A 285 -2.57 -7.33 16.11
CA THR A 285 -2.99 -7.02 14.74
C THR A 285 -3.48 -5.59 14.53
N SER A 286 -3.75 -4.83 15.60
CA SER A 286 -4.18 -3.42 15.55
C SER A 286 -3.05 -2.42 15.86
N THR A 287 -1.78 -2.84 15.91
CA THR A 287 -0.65 -2.06 16.47
C THR A 287 -0.30 -0.77 15.74
N VAL A 288 -0.70 -0.57 14.49
CA VAL A 288 -0.32 0.64 13.74
C VAL A 288 -0.93 1.92 14.33
N ILE A 289 -2.24 1.93 14.61
CA ILE A 289 -2.90 3.11 15.21
C ILE A 289 -2.33 3.44 16.60
N PRO A 290 -2.19 2.49 17.55
CA PRO A 290 -1.53 2.71 18.82
C PRO A 290 -0.11 3.26 18.69
N ILE A 291 0.70 2.73 17.75
CA ILE A 291 2.08 3.20 17.55
C ILE A 291 2.10 4.65 17.07
N ILE A 292 1.28 5.01 16.08
CA ILE A 292 1.21 6.39 15.57
C ILE A 292 0.85 7.36 16.69
N LEU A 293 -0.19 7.03 17.48
CA LEU A 293 -0.62 7.86 18.60
C LEU A 293 0.43 7.89 19.73
N ALA A 294 1.11 6.78 19.99
CA ALA A 294 2.16 6.69 21.00
C ALA A 294 3.40 7.51 20.60
N VAL A 295 3.83 7.46 19.34
CA VAL A 295 4.96 8.25 18.83
C VAL A 295 4.59 9.74 18.80
N TRP A 296 3.38 10.09 18.38
CA TRP A 296 2.90 11.47 18.44
C TRP A 296 2.91 12.00 19.87
N PHE A 297 2.36 11.23 20.82
CA PHE A 297 2.37 11.58 22.24
C PHE A 297 3.79 11.65 22.81
N ALA A 298 4.66 10.71 22.44
CA ALA A 298 6.07 10.72 22.78
C ALA A 298 6.77 11.99 22.30
N SER A 299 6.46 12.48 21.10
CA SER A 299 7.04 13.73 20.59
C SER A 299 6.67 14.96 21.45
N ILE A 300 5.49 14.94 22.09
CA ILE A 300 5.03 15.99 23.00
C ILE A 300 5.78 15.88 24.33
N ILE A 301 5.84 14.68 24.90
CA ILE A 301 6.54 14.41 26.16
C ILE A 301 8.04 14.67 26.02
N GLU A 302 8.66 14.28 24.91
CA GLU A 302 10.09 14.49 24.66
C GLU A 302 10.42 15.99 24.61
N LYS A 303 9.60 16.81 23.93
CA LYS A 303 9.76 18.28 23.91
C LYS A 303 9.63 18.87 25.31
N TRP A 304 8.68 18.37 26.11
CA TRP A 304 8.52 18.77 27.50
C TRP A 304 9.74 18.38 28.34
N CYS A 305 10.22 17.14 28.24
CA CYS A 305 11.43 16.66 28.91
C CYS A 305 12.66 17.50 28.53
N LYS A 306 12.84 17.83 27.23
CA LYS A 306 13.94 18.70 26.77
C LYS A 306 13.91 20.11 27.37
N LYS A 307 12.74 20.62 27.78
CA LYS A 307 12.59 21.92 28.42
C LYS A 307 13.05 21.90 29.88
N TRP A 308 12.79 20.81 30.60
CA TRP A 308 13.05 20.72 32.04
C TRP A 308 14.38 20.03 32.40
N ILE A 309 14.86 19.12 31.55
CA ILE A 309 16.07 18.33 31.83
C ILE A 309 17.34 19.13 31.47
N PRO A 310 18.31 19.27 32.41
CA PRO A 310 19.57 19.97 32.16
C PRO A 310 20.41 19.37 31.03
N THR A 311 21.15 20.21 30.30
CA THR A 311 21.95 19.80 29.13
C THR A 311 22.94 18.68 29.42
N VAL A 312 23.54 18.64 30.62
CA VAL A 312 24.58 17.68 31.02
C VAL A 312 24.08 16.22 31.02
N VAL A 313 22.79 16.00 31.31
CA VAL A 313 22.19 14.65 31.42
C VAL A 313 21.17 14.36 30.31
N LYS A 314 21.00 15.30 29.38
CA LYS A 314 19.91 15.31 28.40
C LYS A 314 19.91 14.11 27.47
N THR A 315 21.10 13.65 27.09
CA THR A 315 21.32 12.53 26.15
C THR A 315 20.77 11.20 26.63
N PHE A 316 20.71 10.95 27.95
CA PHE A 316 20.18 9.69 28.49
C PHE A 316 18.88 9.87 29.27
N LEU A 317 18.69 11.01 29.97
CA LEU A 317 17.53 11.20 30.83
C LEU A 317 16.27 11.59 30.03
N VAL A 318 16.40 12.32 28.92
CA VAL A 318 15.25 12.66 28.07
C VAL A 318 14.62 11.40 27.46
N PRO A 319 15.36 10.51 26.77
CA PRO A 319 14.78 9.29 26.23
C PRO A 319 14.20 8.39 27.33
N PHE A 320 14.91 8.25 28.47
CA PHE A 320 14.46 7.43 29.59
C PHE A 320 13.12 7.89 30.16
N VAL A 321 12.99 9.17 30.52
CA VAL A 321 11.75 9.71 31.10
C VAL A 321 10.62 9.71 30.08
N THR A 322 10.92 9.97 28.80
CA THR A 322 9.94 9.88 27.72
C THR A 322 9.36 8.47 27.64
N LEU A 323 10.19 7.43 27.58
CA LEU A 323 9.72 6.05 27.54
C LEU A 323 9.02 5.63 28.83
N LEU A 324 9.52 6.05 30.00
CA LEU A 324 8.93 5.77 31.30
C LEU A 324 7.47 6.26 31.40
N ILE A 325 7.15 7.38 30.74
CA ILE A 325 5.79 7.94 30.71
C ILE A 325 4.97 7.33 29.56
N VAL A 326 5.55 7.27 28.36
CA VAL A 326 4.82 6.88 27.14
C VAL A 326 4.44 5.40 27.18
N VAL A 327 5.33 4.51 27.63
CA VAL A 327 5.07 3.05 27.56
C VAL A 327 3.85 2.67 28.43
N PRO A 328 3.76 3.03 29.72
CA PRO A 328 2.57 2.72 30.52
C PRO A 328 1.30 3.37 29.95
N LEU A 329 1.36 4.64 29.54
CA LEU A 329 0.20 5.32 28.95
C LEU A 329 -0.24 4.71 27.62
N THR A 330 0.69 4.12 26.88
CA THR A 330 0.37 3.42 25.64
C THR A 330 -0.54 2.23 25.93
N PHE A 331 -0.24 1.44 26.97
CA PHE A 331 -1.08 0.31 27.36
C PHE A 331 -2.38 0.74 28.06
N LEU A 332 -2.33 1.78 28.89
CA LEU A 332 -3.46 2.18 29.74
C LEU A 332 -4.49 3.06 29.04
N ILE A 333 -4.07 3.89 28.08
CA ILE A 333 -4.93 4.92 27.47
C ILE A 333 -4.92 4.82 25.95
N ILE A 334 -3.73 4.87 25.33
CA ILE A 334 -3.62 4.98 23.87
C ILE A 334 -4.12 3.71 23.18
N GLY A 335 -3.76 2.54 23.72
CA GLY A 335 -4.16 1.23 23.21
C GLY A 335 -5.67 1.02 23.18
N PRO A 336 -6.39 1.22 24.31
CA PRO A 336 -7.84 1.23 24.34
C PRO A 336 -8.47 2.19 23.31
N ILE A 337 -8.03 3.44 23.28
CA ILE A 337 -8.54 4.46 22.34
C ILE A 337 -8.35 4.00 20.90
N ALA A 338 -7.16 3.50 20.55
CA ALA A 338 -6.86 3.02 19.22
C ALA A 338 -7.71 1.80 18.83
N THR A 339 -7.97 0.90 19.78
CA THR A 339 -8.85 -0.26 19.57
C THR A 339 -10.28 0.18 19.30
N TRP A 340 -10.80 1.14 20.07
CA TRP A 340 -12.14 1.69 19.86
C TRP A 340 -12.27 2.43 18.53
N ILE A 341 -11.24 3.19 18.12
CA ILE A 341 -11.19 3.82 16.79
C ILE A 341 -11.24 2.75 15.69
N GLY A 342 -10.46 1.67 15.83
CA GLY A 342 -10.47 0.54 14.89
C GLY A 342 -11.83 -0.14 14.78
N ASN A 343 -12.47 -0.43 15.93
CA ASN A 343 -13.80 -1.04 15.98
C ASN A 343 -14.87 -0.11 15.40
N ALA A 344 -14.81 1.19 15.69
CA ALA A 344 -15.73 2.17 15.11
C ALA A 344 -15.55 2.27 13.58
N LEU A 345 -14.31 2.26 13.10
CA LEU A 345 -14.01 2.25 11.67
C LEU A 345 -14.56 0.98 11.00
N ALA A 346 -14.35 -0.19 11.61
CA ALA A 346 -14.88 -1.48 11.15
C ALA A 346 -16.41 -1.48 11.07
N ALA A 347 -17.07 -1.01 12.13
CA ALA A 347 -18.53 -0.96 12.21
C ALA A 347 -19.10 0.00 11.16
N MET A 348 -18.47 1.16 10.98
CA MET A 348 -18.88 2.14 9.98
C MET A 348 -18.72 1.59 8.56
N THR A 349 -17.57 1.01 8.20
CA THR A 349 -17.39 0.43 6.87
C THR A 349 -18.31 -0.75 6.63
N SER A 350 -18.51 -1.62 7.62
CA SER A 350 -19.44 -2.74 7.53
C SER A 350 -20.89 -2.28 7.38
N ALA A 351 -21.30 -1.19 8.06
CA ALA A 351 -22.63 -0.61 7.90
C ALA A 351 -22.85 -0.03 6.50
N ILE A 352 -21.86 0.69 5.96
CA ILE A 352 -21.93 1.21 4.58
C ILE A 352 -21.96 0.04 3.58
N TYR A 353 -21.15 -0.99 3.80
CA TYR A 353 -21.13 -2.18 2.96
C TYR A 353 -22.46 -2.93 2.98
N GLY A 354 -23.04 -3.14 4.16
CA GLY A 354 -24.36 -3.76 4.32
C GLY A 354 -25.49 -2.97 3.69
N PHE A 355 -25.39 -1.63 3.65
CA PHE A 355 -26.32 -0.78 2.91
C PHE A 355 -26.12 -0.90 1.40
N SER A 356 -24.89 -0.82 0.91
CA SER A 356 -24.54 -1.00 -0.50
C SER A 356 -23.04 -1.28 -0.66
N PRO A 357 -22.66 -2.48 -1.13
CA PRO A 357 -21.26 -2.82 -1.42
C PRO A 357 -20.63 -1.90 -2.46
N VAL A 358 -21.41 -1.46 -3.45
CA VAL A 358 -20.96 -0.54 -4.50
C VAL A 358 -20.66 0.84 -3.90
N LEU A 359 -21.54 1.37 -3.06
CA LEU A 359 -21.33 2.66 -2.40
C LEU A 359 -20.11 2.62 -1.47
N ALA A 360 -19.97 1.54 -0.69
CA ALA A 360 -18.80 1.31 0.14
C ALA A 360 -17.51 1.33 -0.71
N GLY A 361 -17.56 0.63 -1.84
CA GLY A 361 -16.48 0.58 -2.82
C GLY A 361 -16.10 1.95 -3.38
N VAL A 362 -17.09 2.76 -3.80
CA VAL A 362 -16.84 4.11 -4.31
C VAL A 362 -16.19 4.99 -3.25
N LEU A 363 -16.73 5.00 -2.03
CA LEU A 363 -16.20 5.83 -0.94
C LEU A 363 -14.79 5.41 -0.55
N LEU A 364 -14.57 4.11 -0.34
CA LEU A 364 -13.23 3.59 -0.03
C LEU A 364 -12.25 3.87 -1.15
N GLY A 365 -12.62 3.65 -2.41
CA GLY A 365 -11.77 3.96 -3.56
C GLY A 365 -11.36 5.44 -3.63
N VAL A 366 -12.31 6.36 -3.50
CA VAL A 366 -12.03 7.81 -3.56
C VAL A 366 -11.13 8.26 -2.40
N PHE A 367 -11.40 7.82 -1.19
CA PHE A 367 -10.67 8.28 0.00
C PHE A 367 -9.42 7.46 0.32
N TRP A 368 -9.18 6.32 -0.34
CA TRP A 368 -8.06 5.45 -0.03
C TRP A 368 -6.72 6.19 -0.05
N GLN A 369 -6.45 6.93 -1.11
CA GLN A 369 -5.19 7.65 -1.24
C GLN A 369 -5.04 8.75 -0.18
N VAL A 370 -6.16 9.36 0.24
CA VAL A 370 -6.17 10.31 1.36
C VAL A 370 -5.80 9.61 2.67
N PHE A 371 -6.33 8.41 2.89
CA PHE A 371 -5.93 7.58 4.04
C PHE A 371 -4.47 7.13 3.98
N VAL A 372 -3.89 6.97 2.79
CA VAL A 372 -2.45 6.70 2.61
C VAL A 372 -1.62 7.91 3.06
N ILE A 373 -2.00 9.12 2.68
CA ILE A 373 -1.31 10.36 3.08
C ILE A 373 -1.23 10.51 4.60
N PHE A 374 -2.32 10.19 5.30
CA PHE A 374 -2.39 10.31 6.76
C PHE A 374 -1.99 9.03 7.51
N GLY A 375 -1.59 7.96 6.81
CA GLY A 375 -1.28 6.66 7.42
C GLY A 375 -2.48 5.91 8.01
N VAL A 376 -3.69 6.46 7.90
CA VAL A 376 -4.95 5.90 8.43
C VAL A 376 -5.34 4.61 7.70
N HIS A 377 -4.85 4.38 6.48
CA HIS A 377 -5.15 3.18 5.70
C HIS A 377 -4.77 1.87 6.42
N TRP A 378 -3.74 1.89 7.27
CA TRP A 378 -3.36 0.76 8.12
C TRP A 378 -4.42 0.38 9.16
N GLY A 379 -5.30 1.31 9.52
CA GLY A 379 -6.46 1.02 10.36
C GLY A 379 -7.41 -0.01 9.74
N PHE A 380 -7.52 -0.04 8.41
CA PHE A 380 -8.35 -1.01 7.70
C PHE A 380 -7.75 -2.42 7.67
N VAL A 381 -6.44 -2.56 7.90
CA VAL A 381 -5.80 -3.88 8.03
C VAL A 381 -6.26 -4.58 9.30
N ALA A 382 -6.43 -3.85 10.40
CA ALA A 382 -7.00 -4.40 11.63
C ALA A 382 -8.43 -4.92 11.40
N VAL A 383 -9.23 -4.15 10.65
CA VAL A 383 -10.60 -4.55 10.25
C VAL A 383 -10.57 -5.83 9.43
N MET A 384 -9.69 -5.92 8.44
CA MET A 384 -9.51 -7.12 7.61
C MET A 384 -9.21 -8.35 8.48
N MET A 385 -8.25 -8.27 9.40
CA MET A 385 -7.90 -9.41 10.25
C MET A 385 -9.08 -9.83 11.14
N SER A 386 -9.86 -8.87 11.65
CA SER A 386 -11.09 -9.17 12.39
C SER A 386 -12.14 -9.86 11.51
N ASN A 387 -12.31 -9.42 10.27
CA ASN A 387 -13.25 -10.01 9.33
C ASN A 387 -12.84 -11.44 8.93
N VAL A 388 -11.56 -11.65 8.64
CA VAL A 388 -11.01 -12.98 8.34
C VAL A 388 -11.18 -13.92 9.53
N ALA A 389 -10.93 -13.46 10.75
CA ALA A 389 -11.13 -14.28 11.95
C ALA A 389 -12.61 -14.65 12.19
N ALA A 390 -13.54 -13.73 11.91
CA ALA A 390 -14.97 -13.93 12.16
C ALA A 390 -15.69 -14.69 11.03
N MET A 391 -15.34 -14.42 9.77
CA MET A 391 -16.07 -14.89 8.57
C MET A 391 -15.21 -15.77 7.65
N GLY A 392 -13.91 -15.88 7.89
CA GLY A 392 -12.95 -16.59 7.03
C GLY A 392 -12.46 -15.78 5.82
N TYR A 393 -12.98 -14.57 5.61
CA TYR A 393 -12.58 -13.66 4.53
C TYR A 393 -12.84 -12.20 4.91
N ASP A 394 -12.23 -11.28 4.17
CA ASP A 394 -12.48 -9.84 4.25
C ASP A 394 -13.14 -9.31 2.97
N GLN A 395 -14.07 -8.38 3.14
CA GLN A 395 -14.83 -7.75 2.06
C GLN A 395 -14.58 -6.23 1.97
N ILE A 396 -13.79 -5.67 2.89
CA ILE A 396 -13.62 -4.22 3.03
C ILE A 396 -12.31 -3.75 2.39
N LEU A 397 -11.18 -4.37 2.76
CA LEU A 397 -9.87 -4.00 2.25
C LEU A 397 -9.75 -4.29 0.75
N GLY A 398 -10.43 -5.32 0.24
CA GLY A 398 -10.48 -5.61 -1.19
C GLY A 398 -10.97 -4.41 -2.03
N LEU A 399 -11.88 -3.60 -1.49
CA LEU A 399 -12.45 -2.44 -2.18
C LEU A 399 -11.42 -1.35 -2.51
N SER A 400 -10.30 -1.30 -1.79
CA SER A 400 -9.27 -0.29 -2.03
C SER A 400 -8.30 -0.65 -3.14
N LEU A 401 -8.27 -1.91 -3.60
CA LEU A 401 -7.30 -2.39 -4.58
C LEU A 401 -7.38 -1.65 -5.93
N GLY A 402 -8.55 -1.14 -6.30
CA GLY A 402 -8.72 -0.31 -7.50
C GLY A 402 -7.91 1.00 -7.43
N ALA A 403 -7.65 1.52 -6.23
CA ALA A 403 -6.94 2.78 -6.04
C ALA A 403 -5.48 2.71 -6.50
N SER A 404 -4.80 1.57 -6.31
CA SER A 404 -3.42 1.40 -6.76
C SER A 404 -3.31 1.45 -8.28
N PHE A 405 -4.25 0.82 -8.98
CA PHE A 405 -4.27 0.77 -10.44
C PHE A 405 -4.67 2.10 -11.07
N ALA A 406 -5.64 2.80 -10.47
CA ALA A 406 -5.96 4.18 -10.85
C ALA A 406 -4.75 5.10 -10.74
N GLN A 407 -3.98 4.96 -9.65
CA GLN A 407 -2.81 5.79 -9.39
C GLN A 407 -1.71 5.58 -10.42
N ILE A 408 -1.34 4.33 -10.73
CA ILE A 408 -0.31 4.06 -11.75
C ILE A 408 -0.79 4.39 -13.18
N GLY A 409 -2.09 4.31 -13.46
CA GLY A 409 -2.66 4.79 -14.72
C GLY A 409 -2.42 6.28 -14.93
N VAL A 410 -2.65 7.08 -13.88
CA VAL A 410 -2.34 8.52 -13.87
C VAL A 410 -0.83 8.77 -14.00
N VAL A 411 0.01 8.03 -13.27
CA VAL A 411 1.48 8.19 -13.36
C VAL A 411 2.01 7.84 -14.75
N LEU A 412 1.48 6.81 -15.40
CA LEU A 412 1.86 6.47 -16.78
C LEU A 412 1.47 7.59 -17.75
N ALA A 413 0.27 8.15 -17.60
CA ALA A 413 -0.14 9.30 -18.41
C ALA A 413 0.78 10.52 -18.17
N ILE A 414 1.18 10.78 -16.92
CA ILE A 414 2.17 11.82 -16.59
C ILE A 414 3.51 11.55 -17.27
N LEU A 415 4.02 10.31 -17.23
CA LEU A 415 5.28 9.92 -17.88
C LEU A 415 5.29 10.22 -19.38
N LEU A 416 4.15 10.02 -20.05
CA LEU A 416 4.00 10.32 -21.47
C LEU A 416 3.76 11.82 -21.76
N GLN A 417 3.22 12.56 -20.79
CA GLN A 417 2.89 13.99 -20.95
C GLN A 417 4.05 14.92 -20.63
N THR A 418 4.90 14.55 -19.67
CA THR A 418 5.93 15.43 -19.12
C THR A 418 7.11 15.65 -20.07
N LYS A 419 7.60 16.89 -20.12
CA LYS A 419 8.89 17.28 -20.69
C LYS A 419 10.01 17.31 -19.66
N ASP A 420 9.68 17.50 -18.38
CA ASP A 420 10.63 17.59 -17.28
C ASP A 420 11.33 16.24 -17.03
N GLN A 421 12.64 16.20 -17.30
CA GLN A 421 13.47 15.00 -17.10
C GLN A 421 13.56 14.59 -15.63
N LYS A 422 13.51 15.54 -14.70
CA LYS A 422 13.49 15.25 -13.27
C LYS A 422 12.20 14.54 -12.89
N LEU A 423 11.06 15.01 -13.41
CA LEU A 423 9.78 14.33 -13.20
C LEU A 423 9.77 12.93 -13.82
N LYS A 424 10.31 12.74 -15.03
CA LYS A 424 10.44 11.40 -15.64
C LYS A 424 11.25 10.46 -14.77
N GLY A 425 12.38 10.94 -14.23
CA GLY A 425 13.27 10.18 -13.37
C GLY A 425 12.61 9.68 -12.08
N ILE A 426 11.65 10.43 -11.53
CA ILE A 426 10.90 10.04 -10.32
C ILE A 426 9.66 9.19 -10.68
N ALA A 427 8.97 9.55 -11.77
CA ALA A 427 7.70 8.91 -12.14
C ALA A 427 7.88 7.48 -12.64
N LEU A 428 8.99 7.14 -13.30
CA LEU A 428 9.21 5.79 -13.83
C LEU A 428 9.42 4.75 -12.70
N PRO A 429 10.33 4.96 -11.72
CA PRO A 429 10.43 4.09 -10.56
C PRO A 429 9.13 4.01 -9.76
N ALA A 430 8.40 5.13 -9.63
CA ALA A 430 7.12 5.18 -8.93
C ALA A 430 6.03 4.36 -9.64
N PHE A 431 5.99 4.39 -10.98
CA PHE A 431 5.09 3.55 -11.78
C PHE A 431 5.37 2.07 -11.56
N ILE A 432 6.65 1.66 -11.66
CA ILE A 432 7.08 0.27 -11.45
C ILE A 432 6.72 -0.20 -10.02
N SER A 433 7.02 0.62 -9.01
CA SER A 433 6.65 0.36 -7.61
C SER A 433 5.15 0.11 -7.44
N GLY A 434 4.31 0.93 -8.08
CA GLY A 434 2.86 0.81 -7.95
C GLY A 434 2.25 -0.42 -8.62
N ILE A 435 2.91 -1.04 -9.61
CA ILE A 435 2.49 -2.35 -10.17
C ILE A 435 2.48 -3.43 -9.08
N PHE A 436 3.43 -3.36 -8.15
CA PHE A 436 3.53 -4.27 -7.00
C PHE A 436 2.72 -3.80 -5.78
N GLY A 437 1.79 -2.85 -5.97
CA GLY A 437 0.89 -2.37 -4.92
C GLY A 437 1.49 -1.31 -4.00
N VAL A 438 2.75 -0.88 -4.20
CA VAL A 438 3.42 0.15 -3.40
C VAL A 438 3.26 1.51 -4.10
N THR A 439 2.33 2.31 -3.61
CA THR A 439 1.86 3.54 -4.29
C THR A 439 2.40 4.82 -3.68
N GLU A 440 3.12 4.74 -2.57
CA GLU A 440 3.69 5.87 -1.84
C GLU A 440 4.64 6.71 -2.71
N PRO A 441 5.58 6.11 -3.48
CA PRO A 441 6.43 6.90 -4.37
C PRO A 441 5.63 7.66 -5.44
N ALA A 442 4.54 7.06 -5.93
CA ALA A 442 3.65 7.71 -6.90
C ALA A 442 2.86 8.85 -6.27
N ILE A 443 2.29 8.62 -5.08
CA ILE A 443 1.51 9.63 -4.36
C ILE A 443 2.41 10.82 -4.00
N TYR A 444 3.47 10.60 -3.23
CA TYR A 444 4.30 11.69 -2.69
C TYR A 444 5.22 12.31 -3.75
N GLY A 445 5.77 11.49 -4.65
CA GLY A 445 6.77 11.94 -5.63
C GLY A 445 6.18 12.55 -6.90
N VAL A 446 4.96 12.16 -7.30
CA VAL A 446 4.42 12.49 -8.63
C VAL A 446 3.09 13.23 -8.55
N THR A 447 2.07 12.63 -7.95
CA THR A 447 0.70 13.14 -8.04
C THR A 447 0.36 14.17 -6.97
N LEU A 448 0.77 14.00 -5.71
CA LEU A 448 0.40 14.92 -4.63
C LEU A 448 0.94 16.36 -4.84
N PRO A 449 2.17 16.56 -5.33
CA PRO A 449 2.63 17.89 -5.74
C PRO A 449 1.76 18.51 -6.85
N ARG A 450 1.07 17.67 -7.63
CA ARG A 450 0.17 18.04 -8.73
C ARG A 450 -1.27 17.71 -8.38
N LYS A 451 -1.91 18.60 -7.59
CA LYS A 451 -3.26 18.41 -7.03
C LYS A 451 -4.29 17.84 -8.01
N LYS A 452 -4.27 18.27 -9.28
CA LYS A 452 -5.24 17.81 -10.28
C LYS A 452 -5.05 16.33 -10.66
N PRO A 453 -3.85 15.86 -11.05
CA PRO A 453 -3.58 14.42 -11.18
C PRO A 453 -3.98 13.57 -9.98
N PHE A 454 -3.70 14.04 -8.75
CA PHE A 454 -4.11 13.34 -7.54
C PHE A 454 -5.65 13.20 -7.42
N ILE A 455 -6.41 14.25 -7.72
CA ILE A 455 -7.88 14.17 -7.68
C ILE A 455 -8.42 13.24 -8.78
N LEU A 456 -7.80 13.22 -9.96
CA LEU A 456 -8.19 12.35 -11.06
C LEU A 456 -7.94 10.88 -10.73
N SER A 457 -6.83 10.56 -10.06
CA SER A 457 -6.57 9.19 -9.60
C SER A 457 -7.57 8.75 -8.52
N CYS A 458 -7.92 9.61 -7.56
CA CYS A 458 -8.99 9.33 -6.58
C CYS A 458 -10.35 9.08 -7.25
N THR A 459 -10.66 9.83 -8.30
CA THR A 459 -11.93 9.67 -9.03
C THR A 459 -11.98 8.33 -9.75
N ALA A 460 -10.91 7.96 -10.45
CA ALA A 460 -10.80 6.64 -11.10
C ALA A 460 -10.79 5.49 -10.08
N ALA A 461 -10.16 5.69 -8.92
CA ALA A 461 -10.14 4.74 -7.81
C ALA A 461 -11.54 4.47 -7.26
N GLY A 462 -12.40 5.50 -7.19
CA GLY A 462 -13.80 5.35 -6.80
C GLY A 462 -14.58 4.40 -7.73
N VAL A 463 -14.41 4.54 -9.04
CA VAL A 463 -15.04 3.62 -10.01
C VAL A 463 -14.49 2.20 -9.84
N GLY A 464 -13.18 2.07 -9.65
CA GLY A 464 -12.52 0.81 -9.34
C GLY A 464 -13.10 0.11 -8.11
N GLY A 465 -13.11 0.80 -6.98
CA GLY A 465 -13.66 0.27 -5.73
C GLY A 465 -15.14 -0.06 -5.85
N GLY A 466 -15.92 0.76 -6.55
CA GLY A 466 -17.34 0.49 -6.83
C GLY A 466 -17.56 -0.79 -7.63
N LEU A 467 -16.72 -1.06 -8.64
CA LEU A 467 -16.74 -2.32 -9.40
C LEU A 467 -16.38 -3.53 -8.53
N ILE A 468 -15.35 -3.41 -7.68
CA ILE A 468 -14.98 -4.46 -6.73
C ILE A 468 -16.14 -4.75 -5.78
N GLY A 469 -16.80 -3.71 -5.28
CA GLY A 469 -18.01 -3.82 -4.46
C GLY A 469 -19.17 -4.50 -5.21
N PHE A 470 -19.35 -4.18 -6.49
CA PHE A 470 -20.39 -4.80 -7.34
C PHE A 470 -20.19 -6.30 -7.52
N PHE A 471 -18.93 -6.74 -7.75
CA PHE A 471 -18.61 -8.16 -7.89
C PHE A 471 -18.52 -8.90 -6.55
N GLY A 472 -18.62 -8.18 -5.42
CA GLY A 472 -18.57 -8.77 -4.08
C GLY A 472 -17.24 -9.45 -3.80
N THR A 473 -16.13 -8.90 -4.28
CA THR A 473 -14.81 -9.52 -4.17
C THR A 473 -14.43 -9.78 -2.71
N ARG A 474 -13.98 -11.00 -2.43
CA ARG A 474 -13.55 -11.44 -1.10
C ARG A 474 -12.04 -11.69 -1.07
N MET A 475 -11.41 -11.32 0.04
CA MET A 475 -9.99 -11.48 0.27
C MET A 475 -9.75 -12.48 1.42
N TYR A 476 -8.95 -13.52 1.18
CA TYR A 476 -8.76 -14.63 2.11
C TYR A 476 -7.41 -14.59 2.85
N MET A 477 -6.43 -13.86 2.31
CA MET A 477 -5.12 -13.71 2.94
C MET A 477 -4.52 -12.33 2.64
N MET A 478 -3.57 -11.92 3.48
CA MET A 478 -2.80 -10.69 3.26
C MET A 478 -1.54 -11.04 2.46
N GLY A 479 -1.32 -10.43 1.30
CA GLY A 479 -0.16 -10.69 0.46
C GLY A 479 0.23 -9.47 -0.40
N GLY A 480 1.51 -9.39 -0.77
CA GLY A 480 2.02 -8.28 -1.61
C GLY A 480 1.46 -8.27 -3.03
N PHE A 481 0.91 -9.39 -3.51
CA PHE A 481 0.13 -9.47 -4.74
C PHE A 481 -1.35 -9.65 -4.43
N SER A 482 -2.18 -8.77 -4.98
CA SER A 482 -3.60 -8.65 -4.68
C SER A 482 -4.48 -9.73 -5.33
N ILE A 483 -4.09 -10.29 -6.47
CA ILE A 483 -4.88 -11.34 -7.15
C ILE A 483 -4.86 -12.66 -6.37
N PRO A 484 -3.69 -13.24 -6.00
CA PRO A 484 -3.65 -14.48 -5.22
C PRO A 484 -4.42 -14.40 -3.89
N ALA A 485 -4.44 -13.21 -3.28
CA ALA A 485 -5.15 -12.96 -2.04
C ALA A 485 -6.68 -13.15 -2.13
N THR A 486 -7.25 -13.15 -3.34
CA THR A 486 -8.69 -13.31 -3.59
C THR A 486 -9.10 -14.70 -4.07
N ILE A 487 -8.13 -15.59 -4.31
CA ILE A 487 -8.40 -16.96 -4.74
C ILE A 487 -8.99 -17.73 -3.55
N GLY A 488 -10.23 -18.19 -3.71
CA GLY A 488 -10.95 -18.88 -2.66
C GLY A 488 -10.38 -20.28 -2.40
N PRO A 489 -10.21 -20.71 -1.14
CA PRO A 489 -9.63 -22.01 -0.81
C PRO A 489 -10.51 -23.20 -1.21
N LYS A 490 -11.81 -23.00 -1.49
CA LYS A 490 -12.76 -24.04 -1.93
C LYS A 490 -13.12 -23.98 -3.44
N GLY A 491 -13.00 -22.80 -4.08
CA GLY A 491 -13.56 -22.53 -5.40
C GLY A 491 -12.56 -22.08 -6.48
N GLY A 492 -11.28 -21.89 -6.11
CA GLY A 492 -10.26 -21.43 -7.03
C GLY A 492 -10.55 -20.02 -7.57
N VAL A 493 -10.44 -19.85 -8.89
CA VAL A 493 -10.67 -18.57 -9.58
C VAL A 493 -12.16 -18.43 -9.91
N ASP A 494 -12.85 -17.56 -9.19
CA ASP A 494 -14.28 -17.31 -9.34
C ASP A 494 -14.58 -15.89 -9.88
N MET A 495 -15.86 -15.54 -9.90
CA MET A 495 -16.29 -14.21 -10.35
C MET A 495 -15.74 -13.06 -9.48
N SER A 496 -15.39 -13.32 -8.22
CA SER A 496 -14.76 -12.35 -7.34
C SER A 496 -13.34 -12.02 -7.84
N VAL A 497 -12.58 -13.02 -8.28
CA VAL A 497 -11.24 -12.85 -8.88
C VAL A 497 -11.32 -12.15 -10.25
N TYR A 498 -12.24 -12.58 -11.12
CA TYR A 498 -12.46 -11.92 -12.41
C TYR A 498 -12.93 -10.47 -12.24
N GLY A 499 -13.83 -10.23 -11.29
CA GLY A 499 -14.32 -8.90 -10.94
C GLY A 499 -13.20 -7.97 -10.49
N LEU A 500 -12.27 -8.47 -9.67
CA LEU A 500 -11.07 -7.73 -9.28
C LEU A 500 -10.20 -7.37 -10.49
N MET A 501 -9.89 -8.33 -11.37
CA MET A 501 -9.06 -8.08 -12.56
C MET A 501 -9.69 -7.04 -13.50
N ILE A 502 -11.01 -7.13 -13.70
CA ILE A 502 -11.78 -6.14 -14.48
C ILE A 502 -11.69 -4.77 -13.81
N ALA A 503 -11.91 -4.69 -12.50
CA ALA A 503 -11.84 -3.43 -11.77
C ALA A 503 -10.44 -2.82 -11.82
N MET A 504 -9.38 -3.60 -11.70
CA MET A 504 -7.98 -3.15 -11.83
C MET A 504 -7.73 -2.57 -13.23
N ALA A 505 -8.14 -3.29 -14.28
CA ALA A 505 -7.98 -2.83 -15.66
C ALA A 505 -8.78 -1.54 -15.94
N VAL A 506 -10.04 -1.48 -15.48
CA VAL A 506 -10.87 -0.28 -15.63
C VAL A 506 -10.29 0.90 -14.86
N SER A 507 -9.83 0.68 -13.61
CA SER A 507 -9.22 1.74 -12.80
C SER A 507 -7.98 2.32 -13.48
N PHE A 508 -7.12 1.44 -14.00
CA PHE A 508 -5.93 1.82 -14.74
C PHE A 508 -6.25 2.65 -15.99
N VAL A 509 -7.12 2.12 -16.86
CA VAL A 509 -7.49 2.77 -18.11
C VAL A 509 -8.19 4.10 -17.83
N LEU A 510 -9.09 4.13 -16.86
CA LEU A 510 -9.82 5.34 -16.49
C LEU A 510 -8.88 6.41 -15.91
N GLY A 511 -7.97 6.03 -15.02
CA GLY A 511 -6.95 6.94 -14.48
C GLY A 511 -6.08 7.52 -15.60
N PHE A 512 -5.61 6.67 -16.52
CA PHE A 512 -4.83 7.08 -17.69
C PHE A 512 -5.60 8.05 -18.59
N VAL A 513 -6.83 7.70 -19.00
CA VAL A 513 -7.66 8.50 -19.90
C VAL A 513 -8.04 9.83 -19.27
N LEU A 514 -8.47 9.85 -18.01
CA LEU A 514 -8.81 11.08 -17.30
C LEU A 514 -7.60 12.01 -17.19
N GLN A 515 -6.41 11.47 -16.92
CA GLN A 515 -5.18 12.25 -16.87
C GLN A 515 -4.78 12.79 -18.26
N ILE A 516 -4.91 12.00 -19.32
CA ILE A 516 -4.67 12.47 -20.69
C ILE A 516 -5.63 13.60 -21.08
N ALA A 517 -6.92 13.41 -20.84
CA ALA A 517 -7.95 14.34 -21.28
C ALA A 517 -7.99 15.63 -20.44
N LEU A 518 -7.85 15.54 -19.11
CA LEU A 518 -8.12 16.65 -18.20
C LEU A 518 -6.86 17.14 -17.46
N GLY A 519 -5.82 16.31 -17.33
CA GLY A 519 -4.66 16.56 -16.48
C GLY A 519 -3.47 17.23 -17.18
N LYS A 520 -3.43 17.27 -18.52
CA LYS A 520 -2.26 17.71 -19.31
C LYS A 520 -1.66 19.05 -18.85
N LYS A 521 -2.49 20.08 -18.72
CA LYS A 521 -2.05 21.45 -18.34
C LYS A 521 -1.41 21.54 -16.94
N SER A 522 -1.62 20.56 -16.08
CA SER A 522 -1.10 20.56 -14.71
C SER A 522 0.15 19.70 -14.51
N VAL A 523 0.61 19.00 -15.55
CA VAL A 523 1.79 18.12 -15.45
C VAL A 523 3.07 18.93 -15.34
N ASP A 524 3.25 19.84 -16.29
CA ASP A 524 4.46 20.65 -16.45
C ASP A 524 4.25 22.11 -16.03
N ALA A 525 3.17 22.45 -15.31
CA ALA A 525 2.88 23.85 -14.96
C ALA A 525 4.07 24.58 -14.29
N ASP A 526 4.79 23.92 -13.38
CA ASP A 526 6.01 24.48 -12.74
C ASP A 526 7.22 24.50 -13.70
N TYR A 527 7.32 23.53 -14.61
CA TYR A 527 8.38 23.49 -15.63
C TYR A 527 8.17 24.59 -16.68
N ASP A 528 6.96 24.72 -17.22
CA ASP A 528 6.55 25.75 -18.16
C ASP A 528 6.70 27.15 -17.56
N GLU A 529 6.38 27.35 -16.27
CA GLU A 529 6.59 28.63 -15.59
C GLU A 529 8.08 28.98 -15.46
N LYS A 530 8.93 27.99 -15.15
CA LYS A 530 10.39 28.21 -15.07
C LYS A 530 10.98 28.54 -16.45
N GLN A 531 10.58 27.83 -17.49
CA GLN A 531 11.00 28.10 -18.87
C GLN A 531 10.53 29.48 -19.32
N ALA A 532 9.27 29.85 -19.04
CA ALA A 532 8.77 31.19 -19.36
C ALA A 532 9.52 32.30 -18.62
N LYS A 533 9.92 32.07 -17.36
CA LYS A 533 10.76 33.01 -16.59
C LYS A 533 12.17 33.11 -17.15
N ALA A 534 12.80 32.00 -17.51
CA ALA A 534 14.12 31.99 -18.14
C ALA A 534 14.10 32.74 -19.48
N VAL A 535 13.09 32.48 -20.33
CA VAL A 535 12.88 33.23 -21.58
C VAL A 535 12.66 34.71 -21.32
N GLN A 536 11.85 35.09 -20.33
CA GLN A 536 11.61 36.49 -19.99
C GLN A 536 12.86 37.17 -19.44
N GLU A 537 13.65 36.47 -18.62
CA GLU A 537 14.89 36.98 -18.07
C GLU A 537 15.88 37.27 -19.19
N VAL A 538 16.12 36.31 -20.08
CA VAL A 538 16.99 36.50 -21.26
C VAL A 538 16.45 37.56 -22.23
N ALA A 539 15.13 37.62 -22.46
CA ALA A 539 14.53 38.68 -23.27
C ALA A 539 14.75 40.07 -22.67
N ASN A 540 14.63 40.22 -21.34
CA ASN A 540 14.94 41.47 -20.66
C ASN A 540 16.43 41.83 -20.80
N GLN A 541 17.32 40.84 -20.84
CA GLN A 541 18.76 41.05 -21.04
C GLN A 541 19.04 41.58 -22.44
N ALA A 542 18.49 40.95 -23.49
CA ALA A 542 18.60 41.43 -24.86
C ALA A 542 18.01 42.86 -25.03
N ASP A 543 16.90 43.15 -24.37
CA ASP A 543 16.28 44.49 -24.36
C ASP A 543 17.18 45.56 -23.73
N VAL A 544 17.98 45.21 -22.72
CA VAL A 544 18.96 46.12 -22.09
C VAL A 544 20.12 46.40 -23.04
N ILE A 545 20.57 45.40 -23.78
CA ILE A 545 21.60 45.53 -24.81
C ILE A 545 21.10 46.47 -25.93
N ALA A 546 19.89 46.24 -26.44
CA ALA A 546 19.28 47.03 -27.51
C ALA A 546 19.00 48.49 -27.11
N LYS A 547 18.51 48.74 -25.88
CA LYS A 547 18.18 50.09 -25.38
C LYS A 547 19.40 50.93 -25.00
N ALA A 548 20.61 50.36 -24.99
CA ALA A 548 21.84 51.11 -24.79
C ALA A 548 22.24 51.96 -26.03
N ALA A 549 21.47 51.91 -27.12
CA ALA A 549 21.69 52.68 -28.35
C ALA A 549 20.86 53.98 -28.44
N PRO A 550 21.35 55.03 -29.14
CA PRO A 550 20.49 55.97 -29.84
C PRO A 550 19.74 55.22 -30.95
N ALA A 551 18.47 55.53 -31.19
CA ALA A 551 17.67 54.90 -32.24
C ALA A 551 18.37 55.00 -33.61
N SER A 552 18.75 53.86 -34.19
CA SER A 552 19.14 53.77 -35.60
C SER A 552 17.88 53.54 -36.43
N ASN A 553 17.71 54.35 -37.47
CA ASN A 553 16.65 54.18 -38.47
C ASN A 553 17.09 53.13 -39.48
N THR A 554 16.27 52.09 -39.68
CA THR A 554 16.01 51.31 -40.91
C THR A 554 17.14 50.82 -41.84
N ASP A 555 18.41 51.08 -41.59
CA ASP A 555 19.54 50.55 -42.37
C ASP A 555 20.19 49.37 -41.62
N LEU A 556 20.71 48.39 -42.37
CA LEU A 556 21.45 47.24 -41.82
C LEU A 556 22.78 47.71 -41.22
N ASN A 557 23.29 46.98 -40.22
CA ASN A 557 24.59 47.26 -39.60
C ASN A 557 25.75 47.04 -40.58
N VAL A 558 26.94 47.52 -40.21
CA VAL A 558 28.18 47.30 -40.98
C VAL A 558 28.64 45.86 -40.81
N SER A 559 29.25 45.25 -41.83
CA SER A 559 29.77 43.89 -41.71
C SER A 559 30.74 43.76 -40.53
N THR A 560 30.62 42.67 -39.77
CA THR A 560 31.38 42.47 -38.53
C THR A 560 31.90 41.03 -38.46
N GLU A 561 33.20 40.85 -38.16
CA GLU A 561 33.81 39.54 -37.93
C GLU A 561 33.97 39.32 -36.42
N LEU A 562 33.49 38.20 -35.90
CA LEU A 562 33.64 37.85 -34.48
C LEU A 562 34.65 36.73 -34.29
N VAL A 563 35.56 36.93 -33.36
CA VAL A 563 36.53 35.91 -32.94
C VAL A 563 36.04 35.11 -31.75
N SER A 564 36.60 33.92 -31.57
CA SER A 564 36.27 33.03 -30.46
C SER A 564 36.63 33.70 -29.14
N PRO A 565 35.68 33.82 -28.20
CA PRO A 565 35.94 34.33 -26.86
C PRO A 565 36.50 33.26 -25.91
N LEU A 566 36.55 32.00 -26.34
CA LEU A 566 36.96 30.84 -25.53
C LEU A 566 37.86 29.89 -26.35
N ASP A 567 38.76 29.18 -25.66
CA ASP A 567 39.42 27.98 -26.19
C ASP A 567 38.49 26.77 -25.97
N GLY A 568 38.16 25.99 -26.99
CA GLY A 568 37.25 24.86 -26.81
C GLY A 568 36.73 24.22 -28.10
N GLU A 569 35.69 23.40 -27.98
CA GLU A 569 35.00 22.79 -29.13
C GLU A 569 33.79 23.65 -29.53
N LEU A 570 33.75 24.10 -30.79
CA LEU A 570 32.65 24.89 -31.34
C LEU A 570 31.52 23.97 -31.82
N LEU A 571 30.32 24.24 -31.31
CA LEU A 571 29.09 23.49 -31.53
C LEU A 571 28.03 24.37 -32.20
N PRO A 572 27.20 23.82 -33.10
CA PRO A 572 26.01 24.51 -33.58
C PRO A 572 25.08 24.87 -32.42
N LEU A 573 24.47 26.06 -32.45
CA LEU A 573 23.56 26.51 -31.40
C LEU A 573 22.37 25.55 -31.21
N SER A 574 21.94 24.87 -32.28
CA SER A 574 20.86 23.86 -32.26
C SER A 574 21.18 22.59 -31.46
N GLU A 575 22.46 22.34 -31.14
CA GLU A 575 22.89 21.17 -30.34
C GLU A 575 22.96 21.47 -28.84
N VAL A 576 22.76 22.74 -28.44
CA VAL A 576 22.72 23.15 -27.03
C VAL A 576 21.50 22.54 -26.34
N LYS A 577 21.69 21.98 -25.15
CA LYS A 577 20.63 21.35 -24.34
C LYS A 577 19.77 22.39 -23.59
N ASP A 578 19.38 23.45 -24.27
CA ASP A 578 18.52 24.53 -23.77
C ASP A 578 17.60 25.03 -24.90
N GLU A 579 16.28 25.04 -24.68
CA GLU A 579 15.29 25.37 -25.71
C GLU A 579 15.29 26.86 -26.07
N VAL A 580 15.73 27.74 -25.15
CA VAL A 580 15.80 29.19 -25.38
C VAL A 580 16.89 29.52 -26.39
N PHE A 581 18.07 28.92 -26.24
CA PHE A 581 19.19 29.12 -27.16
C PHE A 581 19.06 28.27 -28.44
N SER A 582 18.75 26.98 -28.34
CA SER A 582 18.74 26.06 -29.50
C SER A 582 17.64 26.34 -30.53
N SER A 583 16.58 27.06 -30.15
CA SER A 583 15.53 27.49 -31.07
C SER A 583 15.92 28.68 -31.96
N GLY A 584 17.02 29.38 -31.64
CA GLY A 584 17.42 30.61 -32.32
C GLY A 584 16.48 31.80 -32.03
N ALA A 585 15.53 31.68 -31.10
CA ALA A 585 14.58 32.74 -30.77
C ALA A 585 15.28 34.02 -30.27
N MET A 586 16.48 33.89 -29.70
CA MET A 586 17.29 34.98 -29.18
C MET A 586 18.27 35.59 -30.18
N GLY A 587 18.36 35.04 -31.39
CA GLY A 587 19.33 35.43 -32.41
C GLY A 587 20.18 34.26 -32.89
N GLU A 588 20.88 34.48 -34.00
CA GLU A 588 21.83 33.51 -34.57
C GLU A 588 23.17 33.56 -33.83
N GLY A 589 23.90 32.45 -33.84
CA GLY A 589 25.17 32.33 -33.12
C GLY A 589 25.69 30.90 -33.06
N VAL A 590 26.64 30.67 -32.15
CA VAL A 590 27.29 29.38 -31.90
C VAL A 590 27.35 29.10 -30.40
N ALA A 591 27.71 27.88 -30.03
CA ALA A 591 28.06 27.55 -28.66
C ALA A 591 29.46 26.97 -28.60
N ILE A 592 30.16 27.15 -27.49
CA ILE A 592 31.50 26.61 -27.28
C ILE A 592 31.50 25.78 -26.01
N GLU A 593 32.03 24.56 -26.08
CA GLU A 593 32.40 23.78 -24.88
C GLU A 593 33.82 24.20 -24.46
N PRO A 594 33.98 25.05 -23.42
CA PRO A 594 35.27 25.59 -23.04
C PRO A 594 36.22 24.54 -22.48
N SER A 595 37.48 24.64 -22.90
CA SER A 595 38.61 23.88 -22.36
C SER A 595 39.39 24.65 -21.29
N GLN A 596 39.17 25.98 -21.20
CA GLN A 596 39.78 26.89 -20.22
C GLN A 596 38.73 27.86 -19.68
N GLY A 597 38.89 28.25 -18.41
CA GLY A 597 37.92 29.03 -17.64
C GLY A 597 38.08 30.55 -17.75
N VAL A 598 38.39 31.08 -18.94
CA VAL A 598 38.59 32.53 -19.15
C VAL A 598 37.83 32.98 -20.38
N LEU A 599 36.78 33.79 -20.20
CA LEU A 599 35.99 34.38 -21.26
C LEU A 599 36.64 35.70 -21.72
N HIS A 600 36.89 35.85 -23.02
CA HIS A 600 37.49 37.04 -23.60
C HIS A 600 36.50 37.82 -24.48
N ALA A 601 36.84 39.06 -24.81
CA ALA A 601 36.09 39.87 -25.76
C ALA A 601 36.21 39.32 -27.20
N PRO A 602 35.09 39.01 -27.88
CA PRO A 602 35.08 38.52 -29.26
C PRO A 602 35.32 39.60 -30.32
N ASP A 603 35.35 40.89 -29.95
CA ASP A 603 35.65 42.03 -30.81
C ASP A 603 35.92 43.29 -29.96
N ASP A 604 36.41 44.36 -30.58
CA ASP A 604 36.48 45.70 -30.03
C ASP A 604 35.07 46.27 -29.77
N GLY A 605 34.82 46.72 -28.54
CA GLY A 605 33.49 47.20 -28.20
C GLY A 605 33.35 47.76 -26.80
N ARG A 606 32.09 47.87 -26.38
CA ARG A 606 31.70 48.35 -25.05
C ARG A 606 30.89 47.28 -24.33
N VAL A 607 31.22 47.04 -23.07
CA VAL A 607 30.44 46.20 -22.18
C VAL A 607 29.16 46.94 -21.82
N VAL A 608 28.01 46.46 -22.30
CA VAL A 608 26.71 47.12 -22.08
C VAL A 608 26.00 46.57 -20.85
N MET A 609 26.32 45.33 -20.46
CA MET A 609 25.79 44.71 -19.25
C MET A 609 26.75 43.66 -18.68
N THR A 610 26.84 43.67 -17.35
CA THR A 610 27.44 42.61 -16.54
C THR A 610 26.38 42.10 -15.58
N PHE A 611 26.43 40.81 -15.25
CA PHE A 611 25.50 40.22 -14.31
C PHE A 611 26.11 40.15 -12.91
N PRO A 612 25.35 40.40 -11.83
CA PRO A 612 25.89 40.33 -10.47
C PRO A 612 26.52 38.98 -10.10
N THR A 613 26.10 37.90 -10.77
CA THR A 613 26.62 36.54 -10.56
C THR A 613 27.71 36.15 -11.55
N GLY A 614 28.13 37.04 -12.46
CA GLY A 614 29.22 36.81 -13.43
C GLY A 614 28.94 35.77 -14.54
N HIS A 615 27.79 35.11 -14.53
CA HIS A 615 27.46 34.02 -15.46
C HIS A 615 27.24 34.44 -16.92
N ALA A 616 27.17 35.73 -17.23
CA ALA A 616 26.98 36.21 -18.59
C ALA A 616 27.58 37.61 -18.78
N ILE A 617 27.87 37.98 -20.01
CA ILE A 617 28.28 39.33 -20.43
C ILE A 617 27.52 39.70 -21.69
N GLY A 618 26.97 40.91 -21.71
CA GLY A 618 26.47 41.52 -22.94
C GLY A 618 27.39 42.65 -23.38
N MET A 619 27.79 42.61 -24.65
CA MET A 619 28.66 43.61 -25.26
C MET A 619 28.04 44.13 -26.55
N LYS A 620 28.45 45.34 -26.93
CA LYS A 620 28.18 45.90 -28.26
C LYS A 620 29.50 46.22 -28.95
N THR A 621 29.69 45.70 -30.16
CA THR A 621 30.89 45.99 -30.96
C THR A 621 30.82 47.40 -31.56
N LYS A 622 31.96 47.93 -31.99
CA LYS A 622 32.01 49.24 -32.68
C LYS A 622 31.18 49.24 -33.98
N ASP A 623 31.08 48.10 -34.63
CA ASP A 623 30.39 47.91 -35.92
C ASP A 623 28.88 47.62 -35.76
N GLY A 624 28.41 47.52 -34.51
CA GLY A 624 26.98 47.48 -34.18
C GLY A 624 26.45 46.12 -33.75
N ALA A 625 27.28 45.07 -33.72
CA ALA A 625 26.85 43.74 -33.30
C ALA A 625 26.56 43.72 -31.80
N GLU A 626 25.41 43.17 -31.43
CA GLU A 626 24.98 43.01 -30.04
C GLU A 626 25.16 41.56 -29.63
N ILE A 627 26.11 41.32 -28.73
CA ILE A 627 26.60 39.98 -28.40
C ILE A 627 26.24 39.66 -26.96
N LEU A 628 25.57 38.52 -26.77
CA LEU A 628 25.34 37.91 -25.46
C LEU A 628 26.20 36.65 -25.35
N MET A 629 27.05 36.62 -24.33
CA MET A 629 27.90 35.48 -23.98
C MET A 629 27.42 34.92 -22.65
N HIS A 630 26.86 33.72 -22.64
CA HIS A 630 26.24 33.12 -21.44
C HIS A 630 27.03 31.88 -21.00
N ILE A 631 27.76 31.96 -19.89
CA ILE A 631 28.67 30.91 -19.43
C ILE A 631 27.91 29.78 -18.74
N GLY A 632 27.75 28.66 -19.43
CA GLY A 632 27.04 27.48 -18.96
C GLY A 632 25.51 27.65 -18.86
N MET A 633 24.81 26.53 -18.69
CA MET A 633 23.34 26.47 -18.58
C MET A 633 22.91 26.53 -17.12
N ASP A 634 21.91 27.37 -16.81
CA ASP A 634 21.36 27.55 -15.46
C ASP A 634 22.38 27.98 -14.37
N THR A 635 23.58 28.43 -14.77
CA THR A 635 24.69 28.80 -13.88
C THR A 635 24.43 30.04 -13.04
N VAL A 636 23.40 30.85 -13.37
CA VAL A 636 22.88 31.92 -12.50
C VAL A 636 22.54 31.39 -11.10
N ASN A 637 22.13 30.12 -10.98
CA ASN A 637 21.79 29.46 -9.72
C ASN A 637 23.01 29.21 -8.81
N LEU A 638 24.23 29.35 -9.32
CA LEU A 638 25.46 29.31 -8.50
C LEU A 638 25.67 30.57 -7.67
N GLN A 639 24.86 31.62 -7.89
CA GLN A 639 24.87 32.86 -7.11
C GLN A 639 26.27 33.50 -7.04
N GLY A 640 27.04 33.44 -8.14
CA GLY A 640 28.39 34.01 -8.25
C GLY A 640 29.53 33.12 -7.75
N LYS A 641 29.24 31.90 -7.26
CA LYS A 641 30.30 30.94 -6.93
C LYS A 641 30.93 30.40 -8.21
N GLY A 642 32.26 30.35 -8.23
CA GLY A 642 33.03 29.93 -9.40
C GLY A 642 33.10 30.96 -10.52
N PHE A 643 32.72 32.23 -10.28
CA PHE A 643 32.82 33.33 -11.26
C PHE A 643 33.52 34.55 -10.66
N GLU A 644 34.39 35.17 -11.43
CA GLU A 644 35.02 36.45 -11.15
C GLU A 644 34.92 37.34 -12.39
N THR A 645 34.09 38.38 -12.32
CA THR A 645 33.94 39.37 -13.39
C THR A 645 35.05 40.40 -13.33
N LEU A 646 35.75 40.60 -14.44
CA LEU A 646 36.93 41.46 -14.55
C LEU A 646 36.64 42.84 -15.12
N VAL A 647 35.43 43.03 -15.65
CA VAL A 647 34.96 44.26 -16.31
C VAL A 647 33.68 44.78 -15.69
N ASP A 648 33.50 46.10 -15.72
CA ASP A 648 32.28 46.75 -15.28
C ASP A 648 31.41 47.20 -16.46
N LYS A 649 30.13 47.44 -16.18
CA LYS A 649 29.22 48.01 -17.18
C LYS A 649 29.74 49.39 -17.62
N GLY A 650 29.87 49.56 -18.93
CA GLY A 650 30.28 50.80 -19.57
C GLY A 650 31.74 50.80 -20.01
N ASP A 651 32.53 49.80 -19.62
CA ASP A 651 33.94 49.67 -20.01
C ASP A 651 34.09 49.46 -21.52
N GLU A 652 35.15 50.06 -22.09
CA GLU A 652 35.59 49.78 -23.45
C GLU A 652 36.65 48.69 -23.42
N VAL A 653 36.46 47.66 -24.25
CA VAL A 653 37.33 46.48 -24.34
C VAL A 653 37.79 46.28 -25.78
N LYS A 654 38.97 45.67 -25.94
CA LYS A 654 39.51 45.23 -27.22
C LYS A 654 39.31 43.74 -27.40
N ALA A 655 39.28 43.29 -28.66
CA ALA A 655 39.27 41.87 -28.98
C ALA A 655 40.40 41.13 -28.22
N GLY A 656 40.04 40.09 -27.47
CA GLY A 656 40.96 39.31 -26.65
C GLY A 656 41.20 39.81 -25.22
N ASP A 657 40.58 40.92 -24.78
CA ASP A 657 40.62 41.31 -23.37
C ASP A 657 39.83 40.32 -22.50
N GLU A 658 40.34 40.00 -21.31
CA GLU A 658 39.68 39.09 -20.35
C GLU A 658 38.44 39.76 -19.73
N LEU A 659 37.30 39.08 -19.76
CA LEU A 659 36.01 39.59 -19.27
C LEU A 659 35.57 38.90 -17.98
N VAL A 660 35.67 37.56 -17.93
CA VAL A 660 35.23 36.75 -16.80
C VAL A 660 36.14 35.53 -16.63
N ASN A 661 36.64 35.33 -15.42
CA ASN A 661 37.24 34.08 -15.00
C ASN A 661 36.17 33.17 -14.38
N PHE A 662 36.15 31.90 -14.74
CA PHE A 662 35.20 30.93 -14.21
C PHE A 662 35.83 29.55 -13.98
N ASP A 663 35.37 28.84 -12.95
CA ASP A 663 35.87 27.52 -12.58
C ASP A 663 35.02 26.41 -13.22
N ILE A 664 35.55 25.78 -14.27
CA ILE A 664 34.88 24.70 -15.00
C ILE A 664 34.60 23.49 -14.09
N ASP A 665 35.54 23.12 -13.22
CA ASP A 665 35.41 21.97 -12.33
C ASP A 665 34.36 22.22 -11.25
N GLU A 666 34.26 23.45 -10.73
CA GLU A 666 33.24 23.85 -9.77
C GLU A 666 31.83 23.81 -10.41
N ILE A 667 31.69 24.31 -11.65
CA ILE A 667 30.42 24.29 -12.40
C ILE A 667 29.96 22.85 -12.66
N HIS A 668 30.85 21.97 -13.11
CA HIS A 668 30.53 20.55 -13.31
C HIS A 668 30.21 19.83 -12.00
N SER A 669 30.95 20.11 -10.93
CA SER A 669 30.72 19.51 -9.60
C SER A 669 29.37 19.91 -9.01
N ALA A 670 28.87 21.09 -9.36
CA ALA A 670 27.54 21.56 -9.00
C ALA A 670 26.42 20.98 -9.89
N GLY A 671 26.76 20.19 -10.92
CA GLY A 671 25.83 19.49 -11.78
C GLY A 671 25.33 20.31 -12.98
N TYR A 672 25.99 21.41 -13.32
CA TYR A 672 25.64 22.26 -14.46
C TYR A 672 26.50 21.94 -15.70
N ILE A 673 25.98 22.32 -16.87
CA ILE A 673 26.67 22.20 -18.15
C ILE A 673 27.41 23.51 -18.40
N VAL A 674 28.68 23.45 -18.83
CA VAL A 674 29.53 24.64 -19.02
C VAL A 674 29.54 25.16 -20.47
N THR A 675 28.91 24.43 -21.40
CA THR A 675 28.67 24.89 -22.77
C THR A 675 28.15 26.32 -22.78
N THR A 676 28.85 27.21 -23.47
CA THR A 676 28.64 28.66 -23.45
C THR A 676 28.08 29.15 -24.79
N PRO A 677 26.82 29.58 -24.88
CA PRO A 677 26.28 30.24 -26.07
C PRO A 677 26.89 31.62 -26.28
N ILE A 678 27.25 31.90 -27.53
CA ILE A 678 27.70 33.19 -28.05
C ILE A 678 26.67 33.60 -29.12
N VAL A 679 25.79 34.53 -28.78
CA VAL A 679 24.59 34.86 -29.56
C VAL A 679 24.61 36.30 -30.01
N VAL A 680 24.32 36.53 -31.29
CA VAL A 680 24.12 37.87 -31.86
C VAL A 680 22.64 38.23 -31.74
N THR A 681 22.29 39.00 -30.71
CA THR A 681 20.90 39.28 -30.34
C THR A 681 20.18 40.15 -31.35
N ASN A 682 20.93 40.94 -32.14
CA ASN A 682 20.44 41.75 -33.24
C ASN A 682 20.77 41.17 -34.63
N SER A 683 20.88 39.84 -34.73
CA SER A 683 21.18 39.13 -36.00
C SER A 683 20.24 39.47 -37.17
N LYS A 684 19.03 39.97 -36.91
CA LYS A 684 18.10 40.46 -37.96
C LYS A 684 18.50 41.79 -38.60
N ASP A 685 19.43 42.51 -37.99
CA ASP A 685 19.97 43.78 -38.50
C ASP A 685 21.15 43.54 -39.46
N TYR A 686 21.39 42.28 -39.86
CA TYR A 686 22.39 41.83 -40.81
C TYR A 686 21.70 41.03 -41.94
N GLU A 687 22.30 41.01 -43.14
CA GLU A 687 21.77 40.22 -44.26
C GLU A 687 21.91 38.71 -44.00
N LYS A 688 23.00 38.32 -43.34
CA LYS A 688 23.35 36.92 -43.12
C LYS A 688 24.35 36.78 -41.98
N VAL A 689 24.16 35.75 -41.14
CA VAL A 689 25.12 35.31 -40.13
C VAL A 689 25.70 33.97 -40.59
N SER A 690 27.01 33.93 -40.84
CA SER A 690 27.70 32.74 -41.32
C SER A 690 28.66 32.20 -40.27
N VAL A 691 28.56 30.91 -39.95
CA VAL A 691 29.58 30.24 -39.14
C VAL A 691 30.76 29.88 -40.05
N VAL A 692 31.92 30.48 -39.79
CA VAL A 692 33.11 30.35 -40.67
C VAL A 692 34.08 29.24 -40.25
N ARG A 693 33.85 28.60 -39.09
CA ARG A 693 34.72 27.58 -38.51
C ARG A 693 33.93 26.43 -37.88
N GLN A 694 34.54 25.25 -37.79
CA GLN A 694 33.98 24.07 -37.10
C GLN A 694 35.09 23.35 -36.30
N GLY A 695 34.70 22.65 -35.23
CA GLY A 695 35.60 21.85 -34.41
C GLY A 695 36.34 22.68 -33.34
N GLU A 696 37.58 22.31 -33.06
CA GLU A 696 38.38 22.95 -32.00
C GLU A 696 38.80 24.37 -32.40
N VAL A 697 38.51 25.35 -31.53
CA VAL A 697 38.78 26.77 -31.72
C VAL A 697 39.64 27.31 -30.58
N LYS A 698 40.44 28.33 -30.90
CA LYS A 698 41.21 29.09 -29.92
C LYS A 698 40.77 30.54 -29.83
N VAL A 699 40.99 31.16 -28.68
CA VAL A 699 40.74 32.59 -28.47
C VAL A 699 41.40 33.40 -29.59
N GLY A 700 40.64 34.33 -30.17
CA GLY A 700 41.11 35.17 -31.28
C GLY A 700 40.98 34.56 -32.67
N GLN A 701 40.53 33.31 -32.81
CA GLN A 701 40.21 32.73 -34.13
C GLN A 701 38.79 33.10 -34.55
N GLU A 702 38.62 33.53 -35.80
CA GLU A 702 37.32 33.86 -36.39
C GLU A 702 36.32 32.68 -36.32
N ILE A 703 35.09 32.96 -35.87
CA ILE A 703 34.01 31.99 -35.68
C ILE A 703 32.69 32.39 -36.35
N LEU A 704 32.42 33.69 -36.49
CA LEU A 704 31.21 34.22 -37.13
C LEU A 704 31.55 35.39 -38.05
N ASP A 705 30.94 35.41 -39.21
CA ASP A 705 30.95 36.51 -40.17
C ASP A 705 29.52 37.05 -40.32
N LEU A 706 29.33 38.33 -40.00
CA LEU A 706 28.05 39.05 -40.04
C LEU A 706 28.05 39.96 -41.27
N GLU A 707 27.31 39.60 -42.32
CA GLU A 707 27.24 40.37 -43.57
C GLU A 707 26.30 41.58 -43.40
N GLY A 708 26.83 42.80 -43.51
CA GLY A 708 26.13 44.09 -43.38
C GLY A 708 25.95 44.85 -44.70
N ALA A 709 25.44 46.09 -44.64
CA ALA A 709 25.24 46.91 -45.85
C ALA A 709 26.58 47.46 -46.42
N THR A 710 26.89 47.18 -47.69
CA THR A 710 28.07 47.73 -48.38
C THR A 710 27.96 49.25 -48.59
N GLU A 711 28.97 50.02 -48.17
CA GLU A 711 29.12 51.43 -48.54
C GLU A 711 29.12 51.58 -50.08
N LYS A 712 28.21 52.41 -50.62
CA LYS A 712 28.28 52.85 -52.01
C LYS A 712 29.51 53.73 -52.18
N GLU A 713 30.49 53.26 -52.95
CA GLU A 713 31.62 54.06 -53.45
C GLU A 713 31.12 55.38 -54.05
N ALA A 714 31.67 56.49 -53.56
CA ALA A 714 31.47 57.82 -54.11
C ALA A 714 32.08 57.89 -55.51
N SER A 715 31.26 57.72 -56.55
CA SER A 715 31.66 58.04 -57.92
C SER A 715 31.76 59.57 -58.08
N THR A 716 32.99 60.07 -58.15
CA THR A 716 33.33 61.40 -58.63
C THR A 716 32.72 61.62 -60.02
N ASN A 717 31.70 62.47 -60.09
CA ASN A 717 31.05 62.86 -61.32
C ASN A 717 31.86 64.00 -61.96
N GLU A 718 32.97 63.69 -62.62
CA GLU A 718 33.49 64.52 -63.70
C GLU A 718 32.96 63.97 -65.02
N ASN A 719 32.08 64.72 -65.69
CA ASN A 719 32.10 64.72 -67.15
C ASN A 719 31.71 66.11 -67.69
N PRO A 720 32.40 66.59 -68.74
CA PRO A 720 32.43 67.97 -69.18
C PRO A 720 31.36 68.28 -70.24
N GLN A 721 31.29 69.57 -70.54
CA GLN A 721 30.51 70.22 -71.57
C GLN A 721 30.54 69.56 -72.98
N ILE A 722 29.50 69.91 -73.75
CA ILE A 722 29.46 70.37 -75.17
C ILE A 722 28.56 69.54 -76.11
N ALA A 723 27.67 70.32 -76.76
CA ALA A 723 26.88 70.15 -77.99
C ALA A 723 25.53 69.45 -77.89
#